data_AF-A0A923W5W6-F1
#
_entry.id   AF-A0A923W5W6-F1
#
_cell.length_a   1.000
_cell.length_b   1.000
_cell.length_c   1.000
_cell.angle_alpha   90.00
_cell.angle_beta   90.00
_cell.angle_gamma   90.00
#
_symmetry.space_group_name_H-M   'P 1'
#
loop_
_entity.id
_entity.type
_entity.pdbx_description
1 polymer ?
#
loop_
_entity_poly.entity_id
_entity_poly.type
_entity_poly.pdbx_seq_one_letter_code
_entity_poly.pdbx_strand_id
1 'polypeptide(L)'
;MKFRFPIVIIDEDFRSENTSGLGIRALAQAIESEGFEVLGVTSYGDLSQFAQQQSRASAFILSIDDEEFTPGPDLDPAVLDLRNFIKQVRRKNLDVPIYVYGETKTSRHIPNDILRELHGFIHMFEDTPEFVARHIIREAKSYLEGVQPPFFKALLDYADDGSYSWHCPGHSGGVAFLKSPVGQMFHQFFGENMLRADVCNAVEELGQLLDHDGAIGASERNAARIFNADHCFFVTNGTSTSNKMVWHHTVAPGDVVVVDRNCHKSVLHAIIMTGSIPVFLKPTRNHFGIIGPIPQSEFEPAAIRAKIAANPLLGDVDAATVKPRVLTLTQSTYDGVLYNTETIKGMLDGYIDNLHFDEAWLPHAAFHPFYGTYHSMGKNRIRPKNAVVYATQSIHKLLAGISQASHVLVQDSQNVKLDRHLFNEAYLMHTSTSPQYSIIASCDVAAAMMEPPGGTALVEESIAEALDFRRAMRKIDEEYGADWWFKVWGPDKLVDEGIGEAKDWIIKGESRSAKTAKNGANNWHGFGQMATGFNMLDPIKSTIVTPGLDLNGKFAKTGIPASIVTKFLAEHGVIVEKTGLYSFFILFTIGITKGRWNTLLTALQQFKDDYDKNQPMWRILPEFCQKFPKYERMGLADLCRHIHALYAKYDIARLTTDVYQSDLKPAMKPSDAYAHIAHRTTERVEIDHLEGRITVGLVTPYPPGIPLLIPGEVFNKKIVDYLKFSREFNAQCPGFETDIHGLVEQVDAKGKTRYYADCVKL
;
A
#
# COMPACT_ATOMS: atom_id res chain seq x y z
N MET A 1 -23.49 21.95 -5.32
CA MET A 1 -22.11 22.04 -4.72
C MET A 1 -21.18 22.84 -5.63
N LYS A 2 -20.10 23.49 -5.15
CA LYS A 2 -19.13 24.18 -6.04
C LYS A 2 -17.77 23.47 -6.04
N PHE A 3 -17.52 22.68 -7.08
CA PHE A 3 -16.18 22.17 -7.39
C PHE A 3 -15.32 23.27 -8.01
N ARG A 4 -14.02 23.29 -7.70
CA ARG A 4 -13.08 24.28 -8.23
C ARG A 4 -12.07 23.61 -9.15
N PHE A 5 -12.36 23.68 -10.45
CA PHE A 5 -11.46 23.24 -11.52
C PHE A 5 -11.27 24.42 -12.48
N PRO A 6 -10.14 25.16 -12.39
CA PRO A 6 -9.94 26.33 -13.24
C PRO A 6 -9.69 25.98 -14.70
N ILE A 7 -10.04 26.90 -15.59
CA ILE A 7 -9.54 26.95 -16.96
C ILE A 7 -8.19 27.67 -16.93
N VAL A 8 -7.16 27.03 -17.47
CA VAL A 8 -5.80 27.55 -17.39
C VAL A 8 -5.41 28.19 -18.72
N ILE A 9 -5.01 29.46 -18.66
CA ILE A 9 -4.61 30.26 -19.81
C ILE A 9 -3.11 30.49 -19.73
N ILE A 10 -2.39 30.11 -20.79
CA ILE A 10 -0.96 30.28 -20.91
C ILE A 10 -0.70 31.21 -22.08
N ASP A 11 -0.27 32.42 -21.76
CA ASP A 11 -0.08 33.50 -22.73
C ASP A 11 1.00 34.45 -22.20
N GLU A 12 2.07 34.67 -22.95
CA GLU A 12 3.19 35.53 -22.52
C GLU A 12 2.73 36.96 -22.25
N ASP A 13 1.72 37.40 -22.98
CA ASP A 13 1.11 38.72 -22.91
C ASP A 13 -0.06 38.83 -21.93
N PHE A 14 -0.31 37.82 -21.10
CA PHE A 14 -1.50 37.80 -20.25
C PHE A 14 -1.53 39.01 -19.30
N ARG A 15 -0.36 39.56 -18.97
CA ARG A 15 -0.17 40.76 -18.13
C ARG A 15 0.27 42.00 -18.91
N SER A 16 0.42 41.92 -20.23
CA SER A 16 0.83 43.01 -21.13
C SER A 16 -0.35 43.91 -21.51
N GLU A 17 -0.13 45.21 -21.69
CA GLU A 17 -1.15 46.17 -22.17
C GLU A 17 -1.30 46.20 -23.70
N ASN A 18 -0.70 45.25 -24.41
CA ASN A 18 -0.81 45.14 -25.86
C ASN A 18 -2.14 44.50 -26.29
N THR A 19 -2.41 44.51 -27.59
CA THR A 19 -3.66 44.01 -28.16
C THR A 19 -3.90 42.54 -27.77
N SER A 20 -2.90 41.68 -27.91
CA SER A 20 -2.94 40.25 -27.56
C SER A 20 -3.37 40.04 -26.09
N GLY A 21 -2.68 40.70 -25.16
CA GLY A 21 -2.98 40.66 -23.74
C GLY A 21 -4.37 41.19 -23.38
N LEU A 22 -4.87 42.21 -24.09
CA LEU A 22 -6.23 42.72 -23.89
C LEU A 22 -7.30 41.71 -24.34
N GLY A 23 -7.08 41.04 -25.48
CA GLY A 23 -8.02 40.04 -26.02
C GLY A 23 -8.16 38.82 -25.11
N ILE A 24 -7.04 38.25 -24.67
CA ILE A 24 -7.07 37.07 -23.81
C ILE A 24 -7.65 37.37 -22.42
N ARG A 25 -7.42 38.57 -21.86
CA ARG A 25 -8.03 38.99 -20.59
C ARG A 25 -9.53 39.23 -20.73
N ALA A 26 -10.00 39.72 -21.87
CA ALA A 26 -11.43 39.82 -22.14
C ALA A 26 -12.09 38.44 -22.17
N LEU A 27 -11.42 37.44 -22.78
CA LEU A 27 -11.88 36.03 -22.74
C LEU A 27 -11.86 35.47 -21.31
N ALA A 28 -10.79 35.71 -20.54
CA ALA A 28 -10.72 35.30 -19.14
C ALA A 28 -11.88 35.87 -18.32
N GLN A 29 -12.14 37.17 -18.47
CA GLN A 29 -13.25 37.85 -17.78
C GLN A 29 -14.62 37.31 -18.22
N ALA A 30 -14.79 36.98 -19.50
CA ALA A 30 -16.01 36.35 -20.00
C ALA A 30 -16.22 34.96 -19.36
N ILE A 31 -15.18 34.16 -19.23
CA ILE A 31 -15.24 32.85 -18.54
C ILE A 31 -15.59 33.02 -17.05
N GLU A 32 -14.96 33.98 -16.37
CA GLU A 32 -15.26 34.28 -14.96
C GLU A 32 -16.70 34.76 -14.74
N SER A 33 -17.23 35.54 -15.69
CA SER A 33 -18.61 36.03 -15.64
C SER A 33 -19.66 34.90 -15.72
N GLU A 34 -19.32 33.77 -16.35
CA GLU A 34 -20.14 32.56 -16.43
C GLU A 34 -19.89 31.62 -15.21
N GLY A 35 -19.10 32.06 -14.22
CA GLY A 35 -18.93 31.42 -12.92
C GLY A 35 -17.78 30.41 -12.80
N PHE A 36 -16.93 30.31 -13.83
CA PHE A 36 -15.74 29.46 -13.85
C PHE A 36 -14.50 30.20 -13.34
N GLU A 37 -13.58 29.48 -12.70
CA GLU A 37 -12.31 30.05 -12.24
C GLU A 37 -11.31 30.07 -13.41
N VAL A 38 -10.56 31.15 -13.58
CA VAL A 38 -9.49 31.26 -14.59
C VAL A 38 -8.16 31.44 -13.89
N LEU A 39 -7.14 30.74 -14.39
CA LEU A 39 -5.75 30.89 -13.95
C LEU A 39 -4.89 31.31 -15.15
N GLY A 40 -4.44 32.56 -15.17
CA GLY A 40 -3.53 33.07 -16.20
C GLY A 40 -2.06 32.98 -15.80
N VAL A 41 -1.23 32.42 -16.69
CA VAL A 41 0.23 32.30 -16.52
C VAL A 41 0.97 32.83 -17.76
N THR A 42 2.14 33.42 -17.53
CA THR A 42 2.84 34.28 -18.52
C THR A 42 4.10 33.68 -19.15
N SER A 43 4.36 32.38 -19.03
CA SER A 43 5.62 31.83 -19.57
C SER A 43 5.50 30.38 -20.03
N TYR A 44 6.05 30.13 -21.22
CA TYR A 44 6.31 28.82 -21.80
C TYR A 44 7.43 28.03 -21.11
N GLY A 45 8.33 28.72 -20.40
CA GLY A 45 9.66 28.21 -20.01
C GLY A 45 9.69 27.01 -19.06
N ASP A 46 8.58 26.68 -18.40
CA ASP A 46 8.48 25.45 -17.60
C ASP A 46 7.08 24.82 -17.67
N LEU A 47 6.48 24.86 -18.86
CA LEU A 47 5.18 24.23 -19.17
C LEU A 47 5.10 22.77 -18.72
N SER A 48 6.23 22.07 -18.74
CA SER A 48 6.32 20.66 -18.32
C SER A 48 6.14 20.49 -16.81
N GLN A 49 6.79 21.31 -15.98
CA GLN A 49 6.59 21.31 -14.52
C GLN A 49 5.20 21.84 -14.15
N PHE A 50 4.71 22.83 -14.89
CA PHE A 50 3.39 23.40 -14.69
C PHE A 50 2.27 22.39 -15.00
N ALA A 51 2.35 21.69 -16.13
CA ALA A 51 1.43 20.59 -16.48
C ALA A 51 1.47 19.45 -15.46
N GLN A 52 2.64 19.18 -14.86
CA GLN A 52 2.78 18.18 -13.80
C GLN A 52 2.06 18.57 -12.49
N GLN A 53 1.92 19.87 -12.20
CA GLN A 53 1.32 20.39 -10.96
C GLN A 53 -0.20 20.62 -11.05
N GLN A 54 -0.77 20.74 -12.25
CA GLN A 54 -2.19 21.11 -12.43
C GLN A 54 -3.09 19.91 -12.75
N SER A 55 -3.24 18.99 -11.80
CA SER A 55 -4.32 17.96 -11.83
C SER A 55 -5.73 18.55 -11.68
N ARG A 56 -5.83 19.87 -11.46
CA ARG A 56 -7.07 20.61 -11.22
C ARG A 56 -7.58 21.38 -12.44
N ALA A 57 -6.88 21.36 -13.57
CA ALA A 57 -7.33 22.07 -14.76
C ALA A 57 -8.53 21.36 -15.41
N SER A 58 -9.56 22.13 -15.80
CA SER A 58 -10.70 21.63 -16.60
C SER A 58 -10.52 21.84 -18.10
N ALA A 59 -9.63 22.75 -18.50
CA ALA A 59 -9.21 22.98 -19.88
C ALA A 59 -7.92 23.82 -19.91
N PHE A 60 -7.17 23.75 -21.01
CA PHE A 60 -6.01 24.60 -21.28
C PHE A 60 -6.25 25.47 -22.52
N ILE A 61 -5.83 26.73 -22.44
CA ILE A 61 -5.77 27.68 -23.57
C ILE A 61 -4.31 28.10 -23.72
N LEU A 62 -3.73 27.83 -24.88
CA LEU A 62 -2.33 28.13 -25.20
C LEU A 62 -2.29 29.20 -26.28
N SER A 63 -1.69 30.35 -25.99
CA SER A 63 -1.58 31.45 -26.95
C SER A 63 -0.32 31.34 -27.79
N ILE A 64 -0.47 31.36 -29.10
CA ILE A 64 0.63 31.18 -30.05
C ILE A 64 0.73 32.42 -30.91
N ASP A 65 1.91 33.05 -30.89
CA ASP A 65 2.16 34.27 -31.66
C ASP A 65 2.61 33.98 -33.09
N ASP A 66 2.19 34.84 -34.02
CA ASP A 66 2.49 34.68 -35.45
C ASP A 66 3.99 34.76 -35.78
N GLU A 67 4.78 35.43 -34.93
CA GLU A 67 6.24 35.62 -35.04
C GLU A 67 7.04 34.37 -34.63
N GLU A 68 6.42 33.41 -33.95
CA GLU A 68 7.08 32.17 -33.50
C GLU A 68 7.21 31.10 -34.60
N PHE A 69 6.66 31.36 -35.79
CA PHE A 69 6.70 30.45 -36.95
C PHE A 69 7.60 31.00 -38.06
N THR A 70 8.77 30.40 -38.23
CA THR A 70 9.72 30.69 -39.32
C THR A 70 9.49 29.79 -40.54
N PRO A 71 9.52 30.34 -41.78
CA PRO A 71 9.51 29.51 -42.97
C PRO A 71 10.85 28.76 -43.12
N GLY A 72 10.89 27.48 -42.76
CA GLY A 72 12.08 26.63 -42.87
C GLY A 72 11.76 25.12 -42.90
N PRO A 73 12.76 24.26 -43.16
CA PRO A 73 12.59 22.80 -43.13
C PRO A 73 12.52 22.21 -41.71
N ASP A 74 12.96 22.97 -40.70
CA ASP A 74 12.95 22.58 -39.29
C ASP A 74 11.63 22.97 -38.61
N LEU A 75 11.23 22.22 -37.58
CA LEU A 75 10.05 22.54 -36.78
C LEU A 75 10.32 23.75 -35.89
N ASP A 76 9.40 24.72 -35.91
CA ASP A 76 9.49 25.92 -35.08
C ASP A 76 9.55 25.62 -33.57
N PRO A 77 10.29 26.40 -32.77
CA PRO A 77 10.38 26.22 -31.32
C PRO A 77 9.02 26.15 -30.62
N ALA A 78 8.07 27.02 -30.98
CA ALA A 78 6.71 27.00 -30.43
C ALA A 78 5.95 25.69 -30.73
N VAL A 79 6.19 25.10 -31.91
CA VAL A 79 5.60 23.79 -32.27
C VAL A 79 6.21 22.67 -31.42
N LEU A 80 7.51 22.74 -31.12
CA LEU A 80 8.19 21.79 -30.25
C LEU A 80 7.69 21.92 -28.80
N ASP A 81 7.53 23.14 -28.30
CA ASP A 81 7.05 23.41 -26.95
C ASP A 81 5.58 23.00 -26.77
N LEU A 82 4.73 23.32 -27.75
CA LEU A 82 3.34 22.85 -27.80
C LEU A 82 3.28 21.32 -27.82
N ARG A 83 4.08 20.66 -28.66
CA ARG A 83 4.14 19.19 -28.72
C ARG A 83 4.61 18.60 -27.38
N ASN A 84 5.59 19.21 -26.73
CA ASN A 84 6.09 18.77 -25.43
C ASN A 84 5.03 18.94 -24.34
N PHE A 85 4.32 20.07 -24.31
CA PHE A 85 3.22 20.32 -23.40
C PHE A 85 2.11 19.29 -23.55
N ILE A 86 1.62 19.08 -24.78
CA ILE A 86 0.57 18.09 -25.06
C ILE A 86 1.03 16.70 -24.62
N LYS A 87 2.27 16.30 -24.91
CA LYS A 87 2.81 15.01 -24.44
C LYS A 87 2.79 14.89 -22.91
N GLN A 88 3.13 15.94 -22.17
CA GLN A 88 3.09 15.91 -20.70
C GLN A 88 1.67 15.85 -20.15
N VAL A 89 0.74 16.61 -20.73
CA VAL A 89 -0.67 16.59 -20.35
C VAL A 89 -1.27 15.20 -20.64
N ARG A 90 -1.10 14.70 -21.87
CA ARG A 90 -1.61 13.39 -22.32
C ARG A 90 -1.00 12.20 -21.59
N ARG A 91 0.19 12.37 -21.00
CA ARG A 91 0.80 11.36 -20.11
C ARG A 91 -0.03 11.10 -18.85
N LYS A 92 -0.71 12.12 -18.31
CA LYS A 92 -1.57 11.98 -17.12
C LYS A 92 -3.06 11.96 -17.48
N ASN A 93 -3.46 12.58 -18.58
CA ASN A 93 -4.86 12.78 -18.93
C ASN A 93 -5.10 12.82 -20.45
N LEU A 94 -5.83 11.84 -20.98
CA LEU A 94 -6.11 11.74 -22.42
C LEU A 94 -7.10 12.79 -22.93
N ASP A 95 -8.05 13.20 -22.08
CA ASP A 95 -9.29 13.82 -22.56
C ASP A 95 -9.42 15.29 -22.16
N VAL A 96 -8.50 15.83 -21.36
CA VAL A 96 -8.58 17.25 -20.98
C VAL A 96 -8.55 18.15 -22.23
N PRO A 97 -9.50 19.09 -22.37
CA PRO A 97 -9.55 19.99 -23.52
C PRO A 97 -8.33 20.89 -23.62
N ILE A 98 -7.77 21.00 -24.82
CA ILE A 98 -6.64 21.88 -25.14
C ILE A 98 -7.03 22.75 -26.34
N TYR A 99 -7.00 24.06 -26.15
CA TYR A 99 -7.28 25.05 -27.17
C TYR A 99 -6.02 25.83 -27.53
N VAL A 100 -5.92 26.24 -28.79
CA VAL A 100 -4.92 27.20 -29.25
C VAL A 100 -5.62 28.53 -29.48
N TYR A 101 -5.04 29.60 -28.96
CA TYR A 101 -5.45 30.98 -29.16
C TYR A 101 -4.41 31.68 -30.05
N GLY A 102 -4.85 32.42 -31.07
CA GLY A 102 -3.91 33.11 -31.97
C GLY A 102 -4.56 34.11 -32.90
N GLU A 103 -3.73 34.91 -33.59
CA GLU A 103 -4.16 36.04 -34.42
C GLU A 103 -4.59 35.65 -35.84
N THR A 104 -3.70 35.04 -36.65
CA THR A 104 -3.98 34.77 -38.07
C THR A 104 -3.75 33.32 -38.53
N LYS A 105 -3.12 32.47 -37.72
CA LYS A 105 -2.82 31.10 -38.15
C LYS A 105 -4.04 30.19 -38.14
N THR A 106 -4.21 29.48 -39.26
CA THR A 106 -5.16 28.37 -39.42
C THR A 106 -4.45 27.02 -39.25
N SER A 107 -5.23 25.94 -39.14
CA SER A 107 -4.76 24.54 -38.99
C SER A 107 -3.68 24.10 -39.98
N ARG A 108 -3.48 24.80 -41.10
CA ARG A 108 -2.43 24.49 -42.10
C ARG A 108 -0.99 24.63 -41.59
N HIS A 109 -0.76 25.40 -40.53
CA HIS A 109 0.58 25.67 -40.00
C HIS A 109 0.98 24.72 -38.86
N ILE A 110 0.05 23.90 -38.38
CA ILE A 110 0.31 22.97 -37.29
C ILE A 110 0.44 21.55 -37.84
N PRO A 111 1.50 20.81 -37.47
CA PRO A 111 1.63 19.40 -37.80
C PRO A 111 0.41 18.55 -37.40
N ASN A 112 0.04 17.60 -38.25
CA ASN A 112 -1.16 16.77 -38.04
C ASN A 112 -1.12 15.93 -36.75
N ASP A 113 0.06 15.57 -36.26
CA ASP A 113 0.20 14.87 -34.97
C ASP A 113 -0.25 15.73 -33.78
N ILE A 114 -0.09 17.06 -33.87
CA ILE A 114 -0.53 18.01 -32.84
C ILE A 114 -2.02 18.34 -33.04
N LEU A 115 -2.46 18.59 -34.27
CA LEU A 115 -3.86 18.92 -34.59
C LEU A 115 -4.85 17.91 -34.03
N ARG A 116 -4.49 16.61 -34.05
CA ARG A 116 -5.34 15.52 -33.55
C ARG A 116 -5.55 15.55 -32.03
N GLU A 117 -4.70 16.24 -31.29
CA GLU A 117 -4.74 16.33 -29.83
C GLU A 117 -5.46 17.60 -29.33
N LEU A 118 -5.67 18.57 -30.21
CA LEU A 118 -6.34 19.84 -29.93
C LEU A 118 -7.86 19.71 -30.05
N HIS A 119 -8.58 20.46 -29.21
CA HIS A 119 -10.04 20.53 -29.23
C HIS A 119 -10.57 21.67 -30.10
N GLY A 120 -9.78 22.74 -30.27
CA GLY A 120 -10.19 23.86 -31.12
C GLY A 120 -9.14 24.95 -31.25
N PHE A 121 -9.40 25.84 -32.21
CA PHE A 121 -8.67 27.09 -32.44
C PHE A 121 -9.58 28.26 -32.08
N ILE A 122 -9.02 29.25 -31.41
CA ILE A 122 -9.69 30.49 -31.04
C ILE A 122 -9.01 31.61 -31.81
N HIS A 123 -9.76 32.24 -32.71
CA HIS A 123 -9.27 33.36 -33.50
C HIS A 123 -9.58 34.68 -32.80
N MET A 124 -8.53 35.38 -32.39
CA MET A 124 -8.62 36.56 -31.53
C MET A 124 -9.53 37.67 -32.06
N PHE A 125 -9.59 37.89 -33.38
CA PHE A 125 -10.33 39.01 -33.99
C PHE A 125 -11.63 38.60 -34.69
N GLU A 126 -11.94 37.30 -34.76
CA GLU A 126 -13.09 36.80 -35.51
C GLU A 126 -14.26 36.43 -34.59
N ASP A 127 -13.98 36.00 -33.35
CA ASP A 127 -14.99 35.54 -32.41
C ASP A 127 -15.24 36.51 -31.25
N THR A 128 -16.47 36.49 -30.72
CA THR A 128 -16.79 37.24 -29.48
C THR A 128 -16.30 36.47 -28.24
N PRO A 129 -15.67 37.14 -27.26
CA PRO A 129 -15.20 36.50 -26.03
C PRO A 129 -16.29 35.70 -25.30
N GLU A 130 -17.54 36.19 -25.30
CA GLU A 130 -18.67 35.54 -24.64
C GLU A 130 -19.08 34.23 -25.32
N PHE A 131 -19.05 34.17 -26.65
CA PHE A 131 -19.34 32.94 -27.38
C PHE A 131 -18.26 31.88 -27.14
N VAL A 132 -16.99 32.27 -27.25
CA VAL A 132 -15.84 31.39 -27.01
C VAL A 132 -15.85 30.87 -25.57
N ALA A 133 -16.09 31.73 -24.58
CA ALA A 133 -16.20 31.35 -23.18
C ALA A 133 -17.24 30.24 -22.98
N ARG A 134 -18.45 30.40 -23.54
CA ARG A 134 -19.50 29.36 -23.46
C ARG A 134 -19.11 28.05 -24.12
N HIS A 135 -18.43 28.11 -25.26
CA HIS A 135 -17.94 26.91 -25.94
C HIS A 135 -16.92 26.15 -25.08
N ILE A 136 -15.91 26.85 -24.54
CA ILE A 136 -14.88 26.25 -23.68
C ILE A 136 -15.50 25.68 -22.40
N ILE A 137 -16.42 26.42 -21.77
CA ILE A 137 -17.13 25.96 -20.57
C ILE A 137 -17.95 24.70 -20.86
N ARG A 138 -18.57 24.60 -22.04
CA ARG A 138 -19.31 23.38 -22.44
C ARG A 138 -18.38 22.17 -22.50
N GLU A 139 -17.23 22.29 -23.16
CA GLU A 139 -16.28 21.17 -23.26
C GLU A 139 -15.63 20.85 -21.91
N ALA A 140 -15.31 21.87 -21.10
CA ALA A 140 -14.82 21.69 -19.74
C ALA A 140 -15.82 20.94 -18.85
N LYS A 141 -17.12 21.26 -18.93
CA LYS A 141 -18.18 20.54 -18.22
C LYS A 141 -18.31 19.09 -18.72
N SER A 142 -18.33 18.90 -20.03
CA SER A 142 -18.38 17.57 -20.65
C SER A 142 -17.24 16.68 -20.18
N TYR A 143 -16.02 17.22 -20.13
CA TYR A 143 -14.85 16.54 -19.58
C TYR A 143 -15.02 16.20 -18.09
N LEU A 144 -15.42 17.17 -17.26
CA LEU A 144 -15.62 16.95 -15.81
C LEU A 144 -16.75 15.95 -15.50
N GLU A 145 -17.77 15.84 -16.35
CA GLU A 145 -18.82 14.81 -16.25
C GLU A 145 -18.32 13.44 -16.71
N GLY A 146 -17.42 13.40 -17.69
CA GLY A 146 -16.83 12.17 -18.24
C GLY A 146 -15.84 11.47 -17.29
N VAL A 147 -15.13 12.23 -16.45
CA VAL A 147 -14.16 11.67 -15.48
C VAL A 147 -14.80 11.08 -14.21
N GLN A 148 -16.09 11.34 -13.97
CA GLN A 148 -16.78 10.85 -12.78
C GLN A 148 -17.14 9.37 -12.95
N PRO A 149 -16.67 8.48 -12.06
CA PRO A 149 -17.05 7.08 -12.15
C PRO A 149 -18.50 6.86 -11.70
N PRO A 150 -19.12 5.72 -12.07
CA PRO A 150 -20.58 5.58 -12.07
C PRO A 150 -21.25 5.84 -10.72
N PHE A 151 -20.74 5.25 -9.64
CA PHE A 151 -21.31 5.40 -8.31
C PHE A 151 -21.03 6.77 -7.71
N PHE A 152 -19.80 7.29 -7.87
CA PHE A 152 -19.51 8.65 -7.39
C PHE A 152 -20.38 9.70 -8.10
N LYS A 153 -20.59 9.57 -9.41
CA LYS A 153 -21.50 10.43 -10.16
C LYS A 153 -22.92 10.40 -9.59
N ALA A 154 -23.49 9.21 -9.43
CA ALA A 154 -24.84 9.06 -8.88
C ALA A 154 -24.95 9.64 -7.46
N LEU A 155 -23.90 9.48 -6.64
CA LEU A 155 -23.84 10.07 -5.29
C LEU A 155 -23.76 11.60 -5.31
N LEU A 156 -23.07 12.19 -6.29
CA LEU A 156 -23.04 13.64 -6.49
C LEU A 156 -24.40 14.19 -6.90
N ASP A 157 -25.06 13.53 -7.86
CA ASP A 157 -26.38 13.91 -8.35
C ASP A 157 -27.40 13.89 -7.20
N TYR A 158 -27.45 12.79 -6.43
CA TYR A 158 -28.31 12.68 -5.24
C TYR A 158 -28.04 13.79 -4.20
N ALA A 159 -26.77 14.11 -3.96
CA ALA A 159 -26.40 15.12 -2.99
C ALA A 159 -26.75 16.55 -3.46
N ASP A 160 -26.75 16.81 -4.77
CA ASP A 160 -27.11 18.11 -5.35
C ASP A 160 -28.64 18.32 -5.44
N ASP A 161 -29.42 17.25 -5.64
CA ASP A 161 -30.88 17.28 -5.69
C ASP A 161 -31.51 17.77 -4.37
N GLY A 162 -30.80 17.67 -3.25
CA GLY A 162 -31.19 18.28 -1.98
C GLY A 162 -32.44 17.67 -1.32
N SER A 163 -32.78 16.43 -1.69
CA SER A 163 -33.98 15.71 -1.25
C SER A 163 -34.09 15.60 0.28
N TYR A 164 -35.30 15.87 0.81
CA TYR A 164 -35.62 15.63 2.23
C TYR A 164 -35.91 14.14 2.46
N SER A 165 -35.10 13.49 3.28
CA SER A 165 -35.19 12.07 3.58
C SER A 165 -35.97 11.78 4.86
N TRP A 166 -36.85 10.77 4.81
CA TRP A 166 -37.61 10.22 5.95
C TRP A 166 -37.16 8.79 6.30
N HIS A 167 -35.91 8.47 6.04
CA HIS A 167 -35.30 7.16 6.25
C HIS A 167 -33.99 7.29 7.05
N CYS A 168 -33.39 6.14 7.40
CA CYS A 168 -32.06 6.10 8.02
C CYS A 168 -30.96 6.65 7.07
N PRO A 169 -29.83 7.13 7.58
CA PRO A 169 -29.46 7.24 8.99
C PRO A 169 -30.18 8.37 9.74
N GLY A 170 -30.37 8.20 11.06
CA GLY A 170 -31.15 9.12 11.91
C GLY A 170 -30.57 10.53 12.07
N HIS A 171 -29.36 10.81 11.55
CA HIS A 171 -28.83 12.17 11.49
C HIS A 171 -29.41 13.00 10.32
N SER A 172 -30.10 12.36 9.37
CA SER A 172 -30.78 13.00 8.23
C SER A 172 -29.88 13.97 7.47
N GLY A 173 -28.78 13.46 6.90
CA GLY A 173 -27.81 14.30 6.18
C GLY A 173 -26.99 15.24 7.06
N GLY A 174 -27.06 15.08 8.39
CA GLY A 174 -26.25 15.83 9.36
C GLY A 174 -27.06 16.82 10.21
N VAL A 175 -28.34 17.03 9.89
CA VAL A 175 -29.25 17.95 10.58
C VAL A 175 -29.36 17.66 12.08
N ALA A 176 -29.33 16.39 12.51
CA ALA A 176 -29.41 16.06 13.93
C ALA A 176 -28.18 16.57 14.71
N PHE A 177 -26.99 16.60 14.11
CA PHE A 177 -25.78 17.10 14.76
C PHE A 177 -25.87 18.60 15.06
N LEU A 178 -26.59 19.38 14.25
CA LEU A 178 -26.82 20.81 14.48
C LEU A 178 -27.66 21.11 15.73
N LYS A 179 -28.29 20.09 16.33
CA LYS A 179 -29.14 20.23 17.54
C LYS A 179 -28.33 20.20 18.85
N SER A 180 -27.00 20.08 18.80
CA SER A 180 -26.13 20.04 19.98
C SER A 180 -24.82 20.78 19.72
N PRO A 181 -24.24 21.54 20.69
CA PRO A 181 -22.95 22.22 20.51
C PRO A 181 -21.81 21.28 20.09
N VAL A 182 -21.70 20.10 20.70
CA VAL A 182 -20.68 19.10 20.30
C VAL A 182 -20.96 18.53 18.90
N GLY A 183 -22.24 18.40 18.54
CA GLY A 183 -22.63 17.99 17.20
C GLY A 183 -22.35 19.06 16.15
N GLN A 184 -22.48 20.34 16.47
CA GLN A 184 -22.10 21.43 15.57
C GLN A 184 -20.58 21.42 15.31
N MET A 185 -19.76 21.17 16.34
CA MET A 185 -18.31 20.97 16.15
C MET A 185 -18.03 19.78 15.23
N PHE A 186 -18.73 18.66 15.43
CA PHE A 186 -18.60 17.47 14.57
C PHE A 186 -19.00 17.75 13.11
N HIS A 187 -20.12 18.43 12.91
CA HIS A 187 -20.61 18.82 11.59
C HIS A 187 -19.64 19.77 10.87
N GLN A 188 -19.07 20.75 11.57
CA GLN A 188 -18.08 21.66 10.99
C GLN A 188 -16.76 20.97 10.67
N PHE A 189 -16.36 19.99 11.49
CA PHE A 189 -15.14 19.24 11.28
C PHE A 189 -15.22 18.31 10.05
N PHE A 190 -16.29 17.52 9.92
CA PHE A 190 -16.45 16.59 8.79
C PHE A 190 -17.03 17.24 7.53
N GLY A 191 -17.81 18.31 7.69
CA GLY A 191 -18.49 18.99 6.59
C GLY A 191 -19.78 18.31 6.16
N GLU A 192 -20.67 19.11 5.55
CA GLU A 192 -22.01 18.70 5.15
C GLU A 192 -21.99 17.57 4.10
N ASN A 193 -21.13 17.67 3.08
CA ASN A 193 -21.11 16.70 1.98
C ASN A 193 -20.85 15.26 2.46
N MET A 194 -19.95 15.07 3.43
CA MET A 194 -19.65 13.75 3.97
C MET A 194 -20.87 13.17 4.72
N LEU A 195 -21.64 14.02 5.38
CA LEU A 195 -22.84 13.63 6.13
C LEU A 195 -24.06 13.42 5.22
N ARG A 196 -24.16 14.16 4.10
CA ARG A 196 -25.20 13.94 3.09
C ARG A 196 -24.95 12.70 2.25
N ALA A 197 -23.69 12.35 2.04
CA ALA A 197 -23.28 11.10 1.38
C ALA A 197 -23.51 9.84 2.25
N ASP A 198 -23.78 9.99 3.56
CA ASP A 198 -24.12 8.88 4.45
C ASP A 198 -25.62 8.56 4.33
N VAL A 199 -25.92 7.68 3.38
CA VAL A 199 -27.28 7.25 3.01
C VAL A 199 -27.46 5.75 3.22
N CYS A 200 -28.68 5.26 3.03
CA CYS A 200 -29.00 3.84 3.12
C CYS A 200 -29.60 3.30 1.82
N ASN A 201 -29.87 2.00 1.81
CA ASN A 201 -30.48 1.25 0.71
C ASN A 201 -31.88 1.75 0.27
N ALA A 202 -32.50 2.69 1.01
CA ALA A 202 -33.75 3.33 0.61
C ALA A 202 -33.59 4.26 -0.61
N VAL A 203 -32.36 4.66 -0.95
CA VAL A 203 -32.06 5.50 -2.12
C VAL A 203 -31.84 4.58 -3.34
N GLU A 204 -32.93 4.21 -4.01
CA GLU A 204 -32.93 3.21 -5.10
C GLU A 204 -32.00 3.59 -6.28
N GLU A 205 -31.89 4.88 -6.60
CA GLU A 205 -31.06 5.40 -7.70
C GLU A 205 -29.56 5.11 -7.56
N LEU A 206 -29.07 4.89 -6.34
CA LEU A 206 -27.66 4.53 -6.08
C LEU A 206 -27.39 3.02 -6.24
N GLY A 207 -28.44 2.19 -6.22
CA GLY A 207 -28.33 0.74 -6.11
C GLY A 207 -27.93 0.25 -4.72
N GLN A 208 -27.75 -1.06 -4.59
CA GLN A 208 -27.39 -1.75 -3.36
C GLN A 208 -26.08 -2.52 -3.48
N LEU A 209 -25.20 -2.31 -2.51
CA LEU A 209 -23.91 -3.01 -2.44
C LEU A 209 -24.08 -4.53 -2.30
N LEU A 210 -25.09 -4.97 -1.55
CA LEU A 210 -25.35 -6.37 -1.25
C LEU A 210 -25.91 -7.15 -2.46
N ASP A 211 -26.56 -6.45 -3.39
CA ASP A 211 -27.16 -7.04 -4.59
C ASP A 211 -26.29 -6.82 -5.85
N HIS A 212 -25.23 -6.01 -5.76
CA HIS A 212 -24.31 -5.68 -6.85
C HIS A 212 -25.02 -5.06 -8.06
N ASP A 213 -25.99 -4.16 -7.81
CA ASP A 213 -26.84 -3.56 -8.83
C ASP A 213 -26.69 -2.03 -8.92
N GLY A 214 -27.51 -1.41 -9.78
CA GLY A 214 -27.50 0.04 -9.99
C GLY A 214 -26.11 0.62 -10.33
N ALA A 215 -25.81 1.78 -9.75
CA ALA A 215 -24.54 2.46 -9.95
C ALA A 215 -23.37 1.71 -9.31
N ILE A 216 -23.59 1.04 -8.16
CA ILE A 216 -22.57 0.24 -7.48
C ILE A 216 -22.12 -0.93 -8.37
N GLY A 217 -23.05 -1.70 -8.91
CA GLY A 217 -22.73 -2.81 -9.80
C GLY A 217 -22.04 -2.35 -11.10
N ALA A 218 -22.39 -1.16 -11.60
CA ALA A 218 -21.69 -0.56 -12.74
C ALA A 218 -20.23 -0.21 -12.39
N SER A 219 -20.01 0.36 -11.21
CA SER A 219 -18.67 0.66 -10.68
C SER A 219 -17.84 -0.59 -10.42
N GLU A 220 -18.41 -1.66 -9.88
CA GLU A 220 -17.74 -2.95 -9.69
C GLU A 220 -17.29 -3.55 -11.05
N ARG A 221 -18.14 -3.49 -12.08
CA ARG A 221 -17.77 -3.92 -13.44
C ARG A 221 -16.68 -3.04 -14.03
N ASN A 222 -16.75 -1.72 -13.81
CA ASN A 222 -15.73 -0.80 -14.28
C ASN A 222 -14.38 -1.05 -13.60
N ALA A 223 -14.38 -1.24 -12.28
CA ALA A 223 -13.19 -1.60 -11.50
C ALA A 223 -12.62 -2.95 -11.94
N ALA A 224 -13.45 -3.97 -12.19
CA ALA A 224 -13.00 -5.26 -12.72
C ALA A 224 -12.23 -5.10 -14.05
N ARG A 225 -12.78 -4.29 -14.98
CA ARG A 225 -12.12 -3.94 -16.25
C ARG A 225 -10.76 -3.26 -16.02
N ILE A 226 -10.70 -2.26 -15.14
CA ILE A 226 -9.49 -1.48 -14.85
C ILE A 226 -8.40 -2.35 -14.22
N PHE A 227 -8.77 -3.20 -13.25
CA PHE A 227 -7.85 -4.10 -12.55
C PHE A 227 -7.55 -5.41 -13.30
N ASN A 228 -8.06 -5.58 -14.53
CA ASN A 228 -7.88 -6.78 -15.36
C ASN A 228 -8.39 -8.08 -14.71
N ALA A 229 -9.50 -8.00 -13.98
CA ALA A 229 -10.21 -9.12 -13.37
C ALA A 229 -11.55 -9.39 -14.08
N ASP A 230 -12.09 -10.60 -13.95
CA ASP A 230 -13.44 -10.92 -14.46
C ASP A 230 -14.52 -10.38 -13.51
N HIS A 231 -14.22 -10.39 -12.21
CA HIS A 231 -15.10 -9.88 -11.17
C HIS A 231 -14.33 -8.99 -10.18
N CYS A 232 -14.98 -7.94 -9.71
CA CYS A 232 -14.52 -7.10 -8.61
C CYS A 232 -15.69 -6.90 -7.66
N PHE A 233 -15.46 -7.09 -6.37
CA PHE A 233 -16.43 -6.83 -5.31
C PHE A 233 -15.87 -5.76 -4.39
N PHE A 234 -16.63 -4.70 -4.15
CA PHE A 234 -16.25 -3.66 -3.20
C PHE A 234 -16.50 -4.13 -1.78
N VAL A 235 -15.55 -3.91 -0.88
CA VAL A 235 -15.62 -4.33 0.53
C VAL A 235 -15.37 -3.13 1.43
N THR A 236 -16.25 -2.93 2.41
CA THR A 236 -16.26 -1.75 3.30
C THR A 236 -15.72 -2.03 4.70
N ASN A 237 -15.12 -3.21 4.92
CA ASN A 237 -14.52 -3.60 6.22
C ASN A 237 -13.08 -4.14 6.06
N GLY A 238 -12.36 -3.59 5.09
CA GLY A 238 -10.95 -3.84 4.80
C GLY A 238 -10.64 -5.24 4.26
N THR A 239 -9.40 -5.43 3.81
CA THR A 239 -8.92 -6.74 3.32
C THR A 239 -8.97 -7.84 4.39
N SER A 240 -8.99 -7.45 5.66
CA SER A 240 -9.29 -8.36 6.76
C SER A 240 -10.58 -9.14 6.54
N THR A 241 -11.59 -8.51 5.94
CA THR A 241 -12.90 -9.09 5.67
C THR A 241 -12.94 -9.75 4.30
N SER A 242 -12.32 -9.13 3.29
CA SER A 242 -12.13 -9.69 1.94
C SER A 242 -11.51 -11.10 1.98
N ASN A 243 -10.46 -11.27 2.79
CA ASN A 243 -9.82 -12.57 3.03
C ASN A 243 -10.81 -13.62 3.56
N LYS A 244 -11.71 -13.24 4.48
CA LYS A 244 -12.71 -14.16 5.06
C LYS A 244 -13.79 -14.53 4.05
N MET A 245 -14.23 -13.59 3.23
CA MET A 245 -15.22 -13.84 2.16
C MET A 245 -14.71 -14.88 1.17
N VAL A 246 -13.46 -14.75 0.71
CA VAL A 246 -12.82 -15.74 -0.17
C VAL A 246 -12.76 -17.12 0.51
N TRP A 247 -12.37 -17.16 1.79
CA TRP A 247 -12.26 -18.42 2.53
C TRP A 247 -13.62 -19.09 2.80
N HIS A 248 -14.64 -18.34 3.23
CA HIS A 248 -15.97 -18.90 3.48
C HIS A 248 -16.65 -19.39 2.20
N HIS A 249 -16.28 -18.85 1.03
CA HIS A 249 -16.72 -19.39 -0.25
C HIS A 249 -16.00 -20.69 -0.65
N THR A 250 -14.73 -20.86 -0.27
CA THR A 250 -13.84 -21.88 -0.86
C THR A 250 -13.43 -23.02 0.08
N VAL A 251 -13.68 -22.89 1.39
CA VAL A 251 -13.17 -23.79 2.43
C VAL A 251 -14.29 -24.20 3.39
N ALA A 252 -14.42 -25.51 3.60
CA ALA A 252 -15.34 -26.11 4.56
C ALA A 252 -14.62 -26.65 5.82
N PRO A 253 -15.35 -26.95 6.91
CA PRO A 253 -14.78 -27.56 8.10
C PRO A 253 -14.08 -28.89 7.81
N GLY A 254 -12.88 -29.05 8.35
CA GLY A 254 -12.04 -30.23 8.16
C GLY A 254 -11.22 -30.24 6.86
N ASP A 255 -11.44 -29.31 5.94
CA ASP A 255 -10.64 -29.21 4.72
C ASP A 255 -9.17 -28.89 5.01
N VAL A 256 -8.28 -29.48 4.20
CA VAL A 256 -6.86 -29.16 4.23
C VAL A 256 -6.58 -27.93 3.36
N VAL A 257 -5.83 -26.98 3.91
CA VAL A 257 -5.53 -25.69 3.27
C VAL A 257 -4.04 -25.40 3.29
N VAL A 258 -3.50 -24.81 2.23
CA VAL A 258 -2.08 -24.44 2.15
C VAL A 258 -1.96 -22.94 2.38
N VAL A 259 -1.13 -22.53 3.34
CA VAL A 259 -1.10 -21.13 3.79
C VAL A 259 0.33 -20.67 4.00
N ASP A 260 0.66 -19.47 3.55
CA ASP A 260 1.90 -18.79 3.94
C ASP A 260 1.96 -18.62 5.47
N ARG A 261 3.06 -19.04 6.12
CA ARG A 261 3.22 -18.80 7.56
C ARG A 261 3.32 -17.30 7.89
N ASN A 262 3.73 -16.46 6.94
CA ASN A 262 3.70 -15.00 6.99
C ASN A 262 2.35 -14.43 6.52
N CYS A 263 1.24 -15.08 6.86
CA CYS A 263 -0.10 -14.59 6.54
C CYS A 263 -0.58 -13.54 7.55
N HIS A 264 -1.47 -12.67 7.08
CA HIS A 264 -2.12 -11.69 7.94
C HIS A 264 -3.05 -12.38 8.96
N LYS A 265 -3.26 -11.75 10.12
CA LYS A 265 -4.14 -12.26 11.21
C LYS A 265 -5.53 -12.65 10.71
N SER A 266 -6.05 -11.99 9.68
CA SER A 266 -7.36 -12.34 9.09
C SER A 266 -7.40 -13.72 8.44
N VAL A 267 -6.32 -14.20 7.85
CA VAL A 267 -6.25 -15.55 7.28
C VAL A 267 -6.27 -16.58 8.41
N LEU A 268 -5.60 -16.29 9.52
CA LEU A 268 -5.67 -17.13 10.73
C LEU A 268 -7.05 -17.10 11.36
N HIS A 269 -7.72 -15.96 11.37
CA HIS A 269 -9.13 -15.88 11.78
C HIS A 269 -10.02 -16.71 10.85
N ALA A 270 -9.79 -16.68 9.54
CA ALA A 270 -10.52 -17.52 8.60
C ALA A 270 -10.30 -19.01 8.88
N ILE A 271 -9.07 -19.45 9.17
CA ILE A 271 -8.79 -20.84 9.57
C ILE A 271 -9.60 -21.25 10.81
N ILE A 272 -9.64 -20.38 11.83
CA ILE A 272 -10.41 -20.61 13.06
C ILE A 272 -11.91 -20.69 12.75
N MET A 273 -12.43 -19.76 11.95
CA MET A 273 -13.85 -19.65 11.62
C MET A 273 -14.36 -20.80 10.74
N THR A 274 -13.56 -21.24 9.77
CA THR A 274 -13.93 -22.34 8.88
C THR A 274 -13.66 -23.71 9.48
N GLY A 275 -12.85 -23.84 10.53
CA GLY A 275 -12.50 -25.14 11.12
C GLY A 275 -11.60 -25.99 10.21
N SER A 276 -10.82 -25.33 9.36
CA SER A 276 -9.89 -25.96 8.42
C SER A 276 -8.58 -26.40 9.09
N ILE A 277 -7.84 -27.28 8.42
CA ILE A 277 -6.58 -27.84 8.89
C ILE A 277 -5.43 -27.24 8.06
N PRO A 278 -4.65 -26.29 8.63
CA PRO A 278 -3.63 -25.59 7.87
C PRO A 278 -2.35 -26.41 7.70
N VAL A 279 -1.80 -26.35 6.48
CA VAL A 279 -0.44 -26.77 6.13
C VAL A 279 0.35 -25.52 5.75
N PHE A 280 1.32 -25.16 6.58
CA PHE A 280 2.06 -23.91 6.41
C PHE A 280 3.28 -24.05 5.50
N LEU A 281 3.44 -23.10 4.58
CA LEU A 281 4.68 -22.88 3.83
C LEU A 281 5.57 -21.92 4.62
N LYS A 282 6.82 -22.31 4.88
CA LYS A 282 7.73 -21.52 5.72
C LYS A 282 8.57 -20.57 4.84
N PRO A 283 8.48 -19.24 5.03
CA PRO A 283 9.33 -18.31 4.31
C PRO A 283 10.79 -18.37 4.80
N THR A 284 11.71 -17.92 3.96
CA THR A 284 13.10 -17.64 4.37
C THR A 284 13.16 -16.37 5.24
N ARG A 285 14.32 -16.11 5.85
CA ARG A 285 14.57 -14.91 6.65
C ARG A 285 16.05 -14.53 6.58
N ASN A 286 16.36 -13.24 6.64
CA ASN A 286 17.73 -12.76 6.83
C ASN A 286 17.97 -12.25 8.27
N HIS A 287 19.23 -12.03 8.63
CA HIS A 287 19.58 -11.62 9.99
C HIS A 287 19.16 -10.19 10.36
N PHE A 288 18.79 -9.35 9.40
CA PHE A 288 18.13 -8.06 9.69
C PHE A 288 16.69 -8.24 10.20
N GLY A 289 16.20 -9.48 10.23
CA GLY A 289 14.85 -9.80 10.65
C GLY A 289 13.81 -9.61 9.54
N ILE A 290 14.24 -9.30 8.32
CA ILE A 290 13.40 -9.17 7.11
C ILE A 290 12.95 -10.57 6.70
N ILE A 291 11.64 -10.72 6.49
CA ILE A 291 11.07 -11.97 6.00
C ILE A 291 11.30 -12.05 4.51
N GLY A 292 11.98 -13.13 4.11
CA GLY A 292 12.22 -13.44 2.72
C GLY A 292 11.07 -14.21 2.08
N PRO A 293 11.24 -14.63 0.83
CA PRO A 293 10.25 -15.42 0.13
C PRO A 293 10.22 -16.86 0.62
N ILE A 294 9.08 -17.52 0.42
CA ILE A 294 8.96 -18.98 0.40
C ILE A 294 9.78 -19.50 -0.80
N PRO A 295 10.70 -20.47 -0.62
CA PRO A 295 11.45 -21.07 -1.72
C PRO A 295 10.52 -21.70 -2.77
N GLN A 296 10.89 -21.59 -4.06
CA GLN A 296 10.07 -22.14 -5.15
C GLN A 296 9.74 -23.64 -4.96
N SER A 297 10.68 -24.43 -4.44
CA SER A 297 10.50 -25.87 -4.18
C SER A 297 9.36 -26.19 -3.20
N GLU A 298 9.00 -25.26 -2.31
CA GLU A 298 7.90 -25.46 -1.37
C GLU A 298 6.51 -25.44 -2.04
N PHE A 299 6.42 -24.90 -3.26
CA PHE A 299 5.19 -24.91 -4.06
C PHE A 299 5.03 -26.18 -4.90
N GLU A 300 6.00 -27.10 -4.89
CA GLU A 300 5.86 -28.37 -5.59
C GLU A 300 4.81 -29.26 -4.91
N PRO A 301 3.88 -29.89 -5.66
CA PRO A 301 2.88 -30.79 -5.07
C PRO A 301 3.48 -31.92 -4.22
N ALA A 302 4.70 -32.38 -4.55
CA ALA A 302 5.41 -33.37 -3.75
C ALA A 302 5.83 -32.82 -2.37
N ALA A 303 6.34 -31.59 -2.30
CA ALA A 303 6.70 -30.93 -1.05
C ALA A 303 5.46 -30.68 -0.17
N ILE A 304 4.36 -30.24 -0.77
CA ILE A 304 3.08 -30.04 -0.08
C ILE A 304 2.56 -31.36 0.50
N ARG A 305 2.55 -32.45 -0.29
CA ARG A 305 2.16 -33.79 0.19
C ARG A 305 3.03 -34.28 1.35
N ALA A 306 4.33 -34.03 1.30
CA ALA A 306 5.22 -34.38 2.41
C ALA A 306 4.86 -33.64 3.71
N LYS A 307 4.46 -32.35 3.61
CA LYS A 307 4.00 -31.58 4.79
C LYS A 307 2.63 -32.05 5.29
N ILE A 308 1.73 -32.46 4.39
CA ILE A 308 0.44 -33.07 4.76
C ILE A 308 0.70 -34.35 5.57
N ALA A 309 1.55 -35.25 5.07
CA ALA A 309 1.90 -36.50 5.75
C ALA A 309 2.58 -36.27 7.11
N ALA A 310 3.35 -35.19 7.25
CA ALA A 310 4.01 -34.84 8.50
C ALA A 310 3.11 -34.09 9.51
N ASN A 311 1.89 -33.67 9.12
CA ASN A 311 1.02 -32.89 9.99
C ASN A 311 0.34 -33.79 11.03
N PRO A 312 0.57 -33.59 12.35
CA PRO A 312 -0.05 -34.40 13.40
C PRO A 312 -1.58 -34.42 13.38
N LEU A 313 -2.23 -33.36 12.87
CA LEU A 313 -3.69 -33.28 12.76
C LEU A 313 -4.26 -34.14 11.62
N LEU A 314 -3.40 -34.71 10.77
CA LEU A 314 -3.75 -35.51 9.59
C LEU A 314 -3.12 -36.91 9.64
N GLY A 315 -2.64 -37.37 10.80
CA GLY A 315 -1.90 -38.64 10.93
C GLY A 315 -2.67 -39.88 10.48
N ASP A 316 -4.00 -39.84 10.52
CA ASP A 316 -4.89 -40.94 10.10
C ASP A 316 -5.37 -40.83 8.64
N VAL A 317 -4.88 -39.83 7.88
CA VAL A 317 -5.32 -39.54 6.51
C VAL A 317 -4.20 -39.87 5.53
N ASP A 318 -4.52 -40.58 4.44
CA ASP A 318 -3.56 -40.80 3.35
C ASP A 318 -3.32 -39.49 2.59
N ALA A 319 -2.13 -38.90 2.79
CA ALA A 319 -1.69 -37.67 2.15
C ALA A 319 -1.76 -37.69 0.61
N ALA A 320 -1.72 -38.87 -0.03
CA ALA A 320 -1.86 -38.97 -1.48
C ALA A 320 -3.29 -38.70 -1.97
N THR A 321 -4.29 -38.90 -1.10
CA THR A 321 -5.72 -38.69 -1.41
C THR A 321 -6.20 -37.28 -1.08
N VAL A 322 -5.42 -36.54 -0.27
CA VAL A 322 -5.76 -35.18 0.13
C VAL A 322 -5.54 -34.20 -1.02
N LYS A 323 -6.62 -33.47 -1.37
CA LYS A 323 -6.57 -32.34 -2.29
C LYS A 323 -6.80 -31.04 -1.52
N PRO A 324 -5.77 -30.19 -1.33
CA PRO A 324 -5.95 -28.92 -0.65
C PRO A 324 -6.94 -28.01 -1.38
N ARG A 325 -7.76 -27.27 -0.61
CA ARG A 325 -8.86 -26.47 -1.19
C ARG A 325 -8.44 -25.09 -1.65
N VAL A 326 -7.53 -24.46 -0.93
CA VAL A 326 -7.02 -23.12 -1.23
C VAL A 326 -5.52 -23.03 -0.91
N LEU A 327 -4.78 -22.30 -1.75
CA LEU A 327 -3.50 -21.70 -1.39
C LEU A 327 -3.74 -20.24 -1.04
N THR A 328 -3.36 -19.78 0.16
CA THR A 328 -3.30 -18.34 0.47
C THR A 328 -1.85 -17.88 0.64
N LEU A 329 -1.42 -16.93 -0.19
CA LEU A 329 -0.06 -16.39 -0.21
C LEU A 329 -0.07 -14.85 -0.05
N THR A 330 0.72 -14.32 0.87
CA THR A 330 0.90 -12.87 1.04
C THR A 330 1.77 -12.32 -0.10
N GLN A 331 1.26 -11.36 -0.89
CA GLN A 331 1.91 -10.87 -2.10
C GLN A 331 1.82 -9.33 -2.24
N SER A 332 2.88 -8.54 -2.13
CA SER A 332 4.20 -8.88 -1.63
C SER A 332 4.19 -9.21 -0.14
N THR A 333 5.31 -9.76 0.33
CA THR A 333 5.68 -9.61 1.74
C THR A 333 5.67 -8.13 2.16
N TYR A 334 5.57 -7.87 3.46
CA TYR A 334 5.53 -6.50 3.99
C TYR A 334 6.72 -5.64 3.55
N ASP A 335 7.92 -6.21 3.55
CA ASP A 335 9.17 -5.52 3.19
C ASP A 335 9.39 -5.41 1.67
N GLY A 336 8.42 -5.83 0.84
CA GLY A 336 8.44 -5.63 -0.61
C GLY A 336 9.00 -6.77 -1.45
N VAL A 337 9.23 -7.95 -0.87
CA VAL A 337 9.57 -9.14 -1.68
C VAL A 337 8.32 -9.65 -2.39
N LEU A 338 8.36 -9.64 -3.72
CA LEU A 338 7.32 -10.07 -4.63
C LEU A 338 7.58 -11.49 -5.16
N TYR A 339 6.53 -12.24 -5.46
CA TYR A 339 6.60 -13.54 -6.13
C TYR A 339 6.19 -13.46 -7.60
N ASN A 340 6.78 -14.29 -8.46
CA ASN A 340 6.28 -14.50 -9.81
C ASN A 340 4.99 -15.34 -9.74
N THR A 341 3.84 -14.70 -9.87
CA THR A 341 2.53 -15.34 -9.67
C THR A 341 2.23 -16.34 -10.78
N GLU A 342 2.71 -16.10 -12.00
CA GLU A 342 2.49 -16.97 -13.15
C GLU A 342 3.22 -18.31 -12.99
N THR A 343 4.41 -18.31 -12.39
CA THR A 343 5.11 -19.53 -12.00
C THR A 343 4.29 -20.34 -10.98
N ILE A 344 3.76 -19.69 -9.94
CA ILE A 344 2.98 -20.35 -8.88
C ILE A 344 1.68 -20.93 -9.45
N LYS A 345 0.95 -20.15 -10.27
CA LYS A 345 -0.25 -20.61 -10.98
C LYS A 345 0.05 -21.86 -11.80
N GLY A 346 1.12 -21.85 -12.60
CA GLY A 346 1.50 -22.99 -13.43
C GLY A 346 1.88 -24.25 -12.63
N MET A 347 2.50 -24.09 -11.45
CA MET A 347 2.91 -25.21 -10.60
C MET A 347 1.73 -25.89 -9.89
N LEU A 348 0.66 -25.16 -9.60
CA LEU A 348 -0.43 -25.61 -8.72
C LEU A 348 -1.77 -25.81 -9.42
N ASP A 349 -1.92 -25.32 -10.66
CA ASP A 349 -3.14 -25.52 -11.45
C ASP A 349 -3.47 -27.01 -11.63
N GLY A 350 -4.72 -27.37 -11.37
CA GLY A 350 -5.20 -28.75 -11.34
C GLY A 350 -4.89 -29.53 -10.05
N TYR A 351 -3.97 -29.06 -9.21
CA TYR A 351 -3.75 -29.65 -7.87
C TYR A 351 -4.56 -28.94 -6.79
N ILE A 352 -4.57 -27.60 -6.78
CA ILE A 352 -5.34 -26.77 -5.84
C ILE A 352 -6.38 -25.98 -6.66
N ASP A 353 -7.64 -26.04 -6.25
CA ASP A 353 -8.76 -25.45 -7.02
C ASP A 353 -8.84 -23.93 -6.90
N ASN A 354 -8.33 -23.35 -5.80
CA ASN A 354 -8.38 -21.91 -5.55
C ASN A 354 -6.98 -21.37 -5.19
N LEU A 355 -6.53 -20.36 -5.93
CA LEU A 355 -5.26 -19.67 -5.67
C LEU A 355 -5.55 -18.24 -5.21
N HIS A 356 -5.30 -17.96 -3.94
CA HIS A 356 -5.62 -16.69 -3.30
C HIS A 356 -4.34 -15.93 -2.96
N PHE A 357 -4.13 -14.81 -3.64
CA PHE A 357 -3.03 -13.89 -3.41
C PHE A 357 -3.53 -12.72 -2.55
N ASP A 358 -3.07 -12.62 -1.29
CA ASP A 358 -3.36 -11.47 -0.44
C ASP A 358 -2.47 -10.29 -0.89
N GLU A 359 -3.02 -9.50 -1.81
CA GLU A 359 -2.39 -8.32 -2.42
C GLU A 359 -2.67 -7.00 -1.69
N ALA A 360 -2.91 -7.07 -0.37
CA ALA A 360 -3.18 -5.88 0.43
C ALA A 360 -2.10 -4.78 0.27
N TRP A 361 -0.84 -5.17 0.09
CA TRP A 361 0.32 -4.27 -0.08
C TRP A 361 0.77 -4.09 -1.54
N LEU A 362 -0.04 -4.53 -2.51
CA LEU A 362 0.31 -4.47 -3.93
C LEU A 362 -0.85 -4.07 -4.88
N PRO A 363 -1.78 -3.17 -4.50
CA PRO A 363 -2.90 -2.82 -5.38
C PRO A 363 -2.48 -2.05 -6.65
N HIS A 364 -1.29 -1.46 -6.67
CA HIS A 364 -0.82 -0.60 -7.75
C HIS A 364 -0.08 -1.35 -8.88
N ALA A 365 0.37 -2.59 -8.65
CA ALA A 365 1.32 -3.25 -9.54
C ALA A 365 0.78 -3.50 -10.95
N ALA A 366 -0.54 -3.73 -11.09
CA ALA A 366 -1.18 -3.99 -12.38
C ALA A 366 -1.13 -2.80 -13.35
N PHE A 367 -0.83 -1.60 -12.84
CA PHE A 367 -0.88 -0.35 -13.61
C PHE A 367 0.47 0.07 -14.17
N HIS A 368 1.55 -0.70 -13.93
CA HIS A 368 2.87 -0.33 -14.46
C HIS A 368 3.67 -1.55 -14.95
N PRO A 369 4.26 -1.51 -16.16
CA PRO A 369 4.95 -2.65 -16.76
C PRO A 369 6.18 -3.11 -15.98
N PHE A 370 6.74 -2.26 -15.12
CA PHE A 370 7.84 -2.59 -14.20
C PHE A 370 7.55 -3.86 -13.37
N TYR A 371 6.30 -4.06 -12.96
CA TYR A 371 5.94 -5.21 -12.13
C TYR A 371 5.76 -6.51 -12.94
N GLY A 372 5.74 -6.48 -14.27
CA GLY A 372 5.80 -7.68 -15.12
C GLY A 372 4.80 -8.76 -14.70
N THR A 373 5.30 -9.92 -14.24
CA THR A 373 4.50 -11.07 -13.75
C THR A 373 4.43 -11.16 -12.22
N TYR A 374 4.84 -10.12 -11.50
CA TYR A 374 4.96 -10.08 -10.04
C TYR A 374 3.68 -9.61 -9.33
N HIS A 375 2.53 -9.76 -9.96
CA HIS A 375 1.19 -9.54 -9.40
C HIS A 375 0.21 -10.53 -10.05
N SER A 376 -0.94 -10.79 -9.47
CA SER A 376 -1.85 -11.88 -9.85
C SER A 376 -2.78 -11.54 -11.00
N MET A 377 -3.35 -10.32 -11.04
CA MET A 377 -4.30 -9.89 -12.06
C MET A 377 -3.59 -9.10 -13.16
N GLY A 378 -3.36 -9.71 -14.32
CA GLY A 378 -2.63 -9.09 -15.43
C GLY A 378 -3.35 -9.21 -16.76
N LYS A 379 -3.28 -8.13 -17.56
CA LYS A 379 -3.86 -8.09 -18.90
C LYS A 379 -3.16 -9.08 -19.84
N ASN A 380 -3.93 -9.77 -20.68
CA ASN A 380 -3.45 -10.67 -21.73
C ASN A 380 -2.52 -11.80 -21.24
N ARG A 381 -2.68 -12.25 -20.00
CA ARG A 381 -1.96 -13.43 -19.47
C ARG A 381 -2.74 -14.71 -19.69
N ILE A 382 -2.01 -15.82 -19.82
CA ILE A 382 -2.62 -17.14 -19.92
C ILE A 382 -3.27 -17.47 -18.58
N ARG A 383 -4.58 -17.73 -18.60
CA ARG A 383 -5.34 -18.13 -17.41
C ARG A 383 -5.00 -19.58 -17.03
N PRO A 384 -5.07 -19.96 -15.73
CA PRO A 384 -5.04 -21.37 -15.34
C PRO A 384 -6.14 -22.17 -16.04
N LYS A 385 -5.94 -23.46 -16.25
CA LYS A 385 -6.96 -24.33 -16.87
C LYS A 385 -8.14 -24.53 -15.93
N ASN A 386 -7.87 -24.80 -14.65
CA ASN A 386 -8.89 -25.21 -13.70
C ASN A 386 -8.97 -24.28 -12.48
N ALA A 387 -7.83 -23.82 -11.95
CA ALA A 387 -7.80 -23.07 -10.71
C ALA A 387 -8.37 -21.64 -10.86
N VAL A 388 -9.32 -21.27 -10.00
CA VAL A 388 -9.83 -19.89 -9.90
C VAL A 388 -8.82 -19.06 -9.09
N VAL A 389 -8.51 -17.86 -9.58
CA VAL A 389 -7.53 -16.97 -8.93
C VAL A 389 -8.25 -15.83 -8.22
N TYR A 390 -7.89 -15.59 -6.98
CA TYR A 390 -8.39 -14.50 -6.16
C TYR A 390 -7.24 -13.56 -5.81
N ALA A 391 -7.52 -12.26 -5.80
CA ALA A 391 -6.63 -11.25 -5.25
C ALA A 391 -7.41 -10.32 -4.33
N THR A 392 -6.96 -10.16 -3.08
CA THR A 392 -7.59 -9.23 -2.15
C THR A 392 -6.70 -8.02 -1.92
N GLN A 393 -7.22 -6.82 -2.12
CA GLN A 393 -6.43 -5.60 -2.13
C GLN A 393 -6.96 -4.58 -1.12
N SER A 394 -6.05 -3.94 -0.37
CA SER A 394 -6.42 -2.83 0.52
C SER A 394 -6.23 -1.54 -0.26
N ILE A 395 -7.33 -1.00 -0.77
CA ILE A 395 -7.31 0.24 -1.57
C ILE A 395 -6.77 1.40 -0.73
N HIS A 396 -7.12 1.45 0.55
CA HIS A 396 -6.68 2.48 1.48
C HIS A 396 -5.20 2.41 1.92
N LYS A 397 -4.44 1.38 1.51
CA LYS A 397 -3.02 1.27 1.89
C LYS A 397 -2.09 1.95 0.89
N LEU A 398 -2.21 1.59 -0.39
CA LEU A 398 -1.28 2.00 -1.43
C LEU A 398 -1.94 2.66 -2.65
N LEU A 399 -3.27 2.71 -2.66
CA LEU A 399 -4.05 3.58 -3.55
C LEU A 399 -4.74 4.67 -2.70
N ALA A 400 -5.62 5.45 -3.32
CA ALA A 400 -6.34 6.55 -2.68
C ALA A 400 -7.73 6.14 -2.19
N GLY A 401 -7.80 5.25 -1.19
CA GLY A 401 -9.05 4.81 -0.55
C GLY A 401 -9.19 5.30 0.89
N ILE A 402 -10.42 5.51 1.37
CA ILE A 402 -10.67 5.74 2.81
C ILE A 402 -10.43 4.42 3.56
N SER A 403 -9.88 4.48 4.78
CA SER A 403 -9.70 3.31 5.65
C SER A 403 -10.92 2.37 5.60
N GLN A 404 -10.64 1.06 5.56
CA GLN A 404 -11.59 -0.04 5.30
C GLN A 404 -11.98 -0.27 3.82
N ALA A 405 -11.64 0.62 2.88
CA ALA A 405 -11.86 0.35 1.45
C ALA A 405 -11.00 -0.82 0.94
N SER A 406 -11.63 -1.85 0.39
CA SER A 406 -10.96 -3.04 -0.14
C SER A 406 -11.67 -3.60 -1.36
N HIS A 407 -10.93 -4.31 -2.20
CA HIS A 407 -11.47 -5.10 -3.32
C HIS A 407 -11.22 -6.59 -3.10
N VAL A 408 -12.18 -7.42 -3.51
CA VAL A 408 -11.94 -8.82 -3.91
C VAL A 408 -11.97 -8.86 -5.43
N LEU A 409 -10.84 -9.21 -6.05
CA LEU A 409 -10.71 -9.45 -7.48
C LEU A 409 -10.73 -10.95 -7.73
N VAL A 410 -11.47 -11.38 -8.75
CA VAL A 410 -11.54 -12.79 -9.16
C VAL A 410 -11.26 -12.92 -10.65
N GLN A 411 -10.41 -13.87 -10.99
CA GLN A 411 -10.12 -14.29 -12.36
C GLN A 411 -10.60 -15.73 -12.55
N ASP A 412 -11.54 -15.90 -13.48
CA ASP A 412 -12.02 -17.19 -13.93
C ASP A 412 -10.88 -17.98 -14.57
N SER A 413 -10.92 -19.30 -14.40
CA SER A 413 -10.04 -20.21 -15.14
C SER A 413 -10.60 -20.46 -16.54
N GLN A 414 -9.88 -21.22 -17.36
CA GLN A 414 -10.38 -21.58 -18.70
C GLN A 414 -11.63 -22.46 -18.62
N ASN A 415 -11.74 -23.32 -17.60
CA ASN A 415 -12.81 -24.32 -17.48
C ASN A 415 -13.80 -24.03 -16.34
N VAL A 416 -13.43 -23.20 -15.37
CA VAL A 416 -14.21 -22.94 -14.16
C VAL A 416 -14.43 -21.45 -14.02
N LYS A 417 -15.71 -21.07 -13.90
CA LYS A 417 -16.13 -19.69 -13.65
C LYS A 417 -16.61 -19.53 -12.22
N LEU A 418 -16.49 -18.32 -11.68
CA LEU A 418 -17.06 -17.99 -10.38
C LEU A 418 -18.59 -18.08 -10.42
N ASP A 419 -19.16 -18.88 -9.54
CA ASP A 419 -20.60 -18.77 -9.24
C ASP A 419 -20.80 -17.54 -8.36
N ARG A 420 -21.19 -16.43 -8.99
CA ARG A 420 -21.39 -15.14 -8.31
C ARG A 420 -22.47 -15.21 -7.23
N HIS A 421 -23.50 -16.04 -7.39
CA HIS A 421 -24.57 -16.13 -6.41
C HIS A 421 -24.09 -16.84 -5.14
N LEU A 422 -23.35 -17.95 -5.29
CA LEU A 422 -22.77 -18.65 -4.15
C LEU A 422 -21.64 -17.85 -3.48
N PHE A 423 -20.85 -17.09 -4.26
CA PHE A 423 -19.90 -16.15 -3.66
C PHE A 423 -20.62 -15.05 -2.89
N ASN A 424 -21.76 -14.56 -3.38
CA ASN A 424 -22.51 -13.52 -2.69
C ASN A 424 -23.00 -13.96 -1.30
N GLU A 425 -23.36 -15.23 -1.10
CA GLU A 425 -23.71 -15.74 0.25
C GLU A 425 -22.55 -15.56 1.26
N ALA A 426 -21.31 -15.84 0.84
CA ALA A 426 -20.13 -15.60 1.67
C ALA A 426 -19.83 -14.10 1.84
N TYR A 427 -20.13 -13.28 0.82
CA TYR A 427 -20.02 -11.82 0.89
C TYR A 427 -21.02 -11.24 1.91
N LEU A 428 -22.30 -11.63 1.84
CA LEU A 428 -23.37 -11.20 2.74
C LEU A 428 -23.11 -11.57 4.19
N MET A 429 -22.49 -12.73 4.46
CA MET A 429 -22.10 -13.14 5.82
C MET A 429 -21.14 -12.14 6.50
N HIS A 430 -20.42 -11.34 5.72
CA HIS A 430 -19.33 -10.49 6.22
C HIS A 430 -19.52 -8.99 5.95
N THR A 431 -20.53 -8.61 5.17
CA THR A 431 -20.85 -7.22 4.86
C THR A 431 -21.97 -6.69 5.76
N SER A 432 -21.82 -5.47 6.26
CA SER A 432 -22.90 -4.79 6.98
C SER A 432 -24.10 -4.56 6.06
N THR A 433 -25.32 -4.80 6.53
CA THR A 433 -26.56 -4.42 5.82
C THR A 433 -26.76 -2.91 5.69
N SER A 434 -25.89 -2.12 6.34
CA SER A 434 -25.82 -0.66 6.21
C SER A 434 -24.36 -0.29 5.94
N PRO A 435 -23.87 -0.47 4.71
CA PRO A 435 -22.50 -0.12 4.35
C PRO A 435 -22.34 1.41 4.30
N GLN A 436 -21.14 1.90 4.54
CA GLN A 436 -20.85 3.34 4.47
C GLN A 436 -20.54 3.76 3.03
N TYR A 437 -21.42 4.55 2.42
CA TYR A 437 -21.38 4.89 0.99
C TYR A 437 -20.15 5.71 0.61
N SER A 438 -19.59 6.51 1.52
CA SER A 438 -18.33 7.21 1.28
C SER A 438 -17.14 6.26 1.07
N ILE A 439 -17.16 5.07 1.69
CA ILE A 439 -16.12 4.05 1.49
C ILE A 439 -16.28 3.42 0.10
N ILE A 440 -17.52 3.13 -0.31
CA ILE A 440 -17.86 2.63 -1.66
C ILE A 440 -17.40 3.64 -2.73
N ALA A 441 -17.71 4.91 -2.55
CA ALA A 441 -17.27 5.98 -3.44
C ALA A 441 -15.75 6.06 -3.52
N SER A 442 -15.03 5.86 -2.41
CA SER A 442 -13.57 5.83 -2.44
C SER A 442 -12.99 4.63 -3.18
N CYS A 443 -13.66 3.46 -3.17
CA CYS A 443 -13.28 2.32 -4.02
C CYS A 443 -13.44 2.65 -5.51
N ASP A 444 -14.57 3.26 -5.86
CA ASP A 444 -14.91 3.65 -7.23
C ASP A 444 -13.95 4.71 -7.79
N VAL A 445 -13.71 5.78 -7.01
CA VAL A 445 -12.77 6.85 -7.37
C VAL A 445 -11.34 6.34 -7.44
N ALA A 446 -10.91 5.48 -6.50
CA ALA A 446 -9.57 4.91 -6.54
C ALA A 446 -9.35 4.04 -7.79
N ALA A 447 -10.37 3.30 -8.25
CA ALA A 447 -10.29 2.57 -9.51
C ALA A 447 -10.15 3.54 -10.70
N ALA A 448 -10.98 4.57 -10.77
CA ALA A 448 -10.92 5.57 -11.84
C ALA A 448 -9.58 6.31 -11.91
N MET A 449 -8.99 6.67 -10.75
CA MET A 449 -7.65 7.29 -10.69
C MET A 449 -6.55 6.39 -11.27
N MET A 450 -6.73 5.07 -11.21
CA MET A 450 -5.76 4.10 -11.72
C MET A 450 -6.00 3.72 -13.18
N GLU A 451 -7.06 4.22 -13.82
CA GLU A 451 -7.28 4.00 -15.24
C GLU A 451 -6.11 4.59 -16.06
N PRO A 452 -5.50 3.81 -16.97
CA PRO A 452 -4.42 4.32 -17.80
C PRO A 452 -4.89 5.49 -18.69
N PRO A 453 -4.05 6.51 -18.91
CA PRO A 453 -2.62 6.57 -18.59
C PRO A 453 -2.31 7.15 -17.20
N GLY A 454 -3.29 7.77 -16.53
CA GLY A 454 -3.11 8.44 -15.24
C GLY A 454 -2.56 7.51 -14.16
N GLY A 455 -3.13 6.31 -14.01
CA GLY A 455 -2.64 5.31 -13.09
C GLY A 455 -1.19 4.91 -13.34
N THR A 456 -0.80 4.73 -14.61
CA THR A 456 0.58 4.42 -14.99
C THR A 456 1.54 5.51 -14.54
N ALA A 457 1.19 6.77 -14.79
CA ALA A 457 2.01 7.92 -14.40
C ALA A 457 2.14 8.05 -12.88
N LEU A 458 1.07 7.80 -12.11
CA LEU A 458 1.10 7.83 -10.64
C LEU A 458 2.04 6.78 -10.05
N VAL A 459 2.02 5.55 -10.59
CA VAL A 459 2.93 4.48 -10.15
C VAL A 459 4.37 4.79 -10.54
N GLU A 460 4.59 5.28 -11.76
CA GLU A 460 5.91 5.66 -12.24
C GLU A 460 6.53 6.77 -11.38
N GLU A 461 5.75 7.79 -11.02
CA GLU A 461 6.15 8.86 -10.12
C GLU A 461 6.57 8.30 -8.75
N SER A 462 5.78 7.40 -8.17
CA SER A 462 6.12 6.74 -6.90
C SER A 462 7.42 5.94 -6.97
N ILE A 463 7.69 5.23 -8.08
CA ILE A 463 8.95 4.50 -8.30
C ILE A 463 10.12 5.48 -8.43
N ALA A 464 9.95 6.56 -9.19
CA ALA A 464 10.97 7.59 -9.38
C ALA A 464 11.36 8.24 -8.05
N GLU A 465 10.39 8.64 -7.22
CA GLU A 465 10.62 9.22 -5.89
C GLU A 465 11.38 8.27 -4.97
N ALA A 466 11.04 6.97 -5.00
CA ALA A 466 11.74 5.97 -4.21
C ALA A 466 13.21 5.80 -4.63
N LEU A 467 13.49 5.90 -5.93
CA LEU A 467 14.85 5.81 -6.47
C LEU A 467 15.67 7.07 -6.18
N ASP A 468 15.07 8.25 -6.30
CA ASP A 468 15.72 9.51 -5.97
C ASP A 468 16.13 9.55 -4.50
N PHE A 469 15.24 9.11 -3.59
CA PHE A 469 15.61 8.93 -2.18
C PHE A 469 16.79 7.95 -2.00
N ARG A 470 16.76 6.80 -2.67
CA ARG A 470 17.83 5.80 -2.58
C ARG A 470 19.17 6.33 -3.10
N ARG A 471 19.17 7.10 -4.19
CA ARG A 471 20.35 7.78 -4.72
C ARG A 471 20.87 8.83 -3.74
N ALA A 472 20.00 9.65 -3.17
CA ALA A 472 20.38 10.67 -2.20
C ALA A 472 21.03 10.05 -0.95
N MET A 473 20.48 8.94 -0.44
CA MET A 473 21.08 8.20 0.66
C MET A 473 22.49 7.68 0.34
N ARG A 474 22.72 7.20 -0.89
CA ARG A 474 24.04 6.72 -1.34
C ARG A 474 25.05 7.83 -1.56
N LYS A 475 24.61 8.93 -2.18
CA LYS A 475 25.44 10.12 -2.36
C LYS A 475 26.01 10.59 -1.00
N ILE A 476 25.15 10.64 0.02
CA ILE A 476 25.58 11.03 1.37
C ILE A 476 26.52 9.97 2.00
N ASP A 477 26.26 8.67 1.81
CA ASP A 477 27.18 7.60 2.23
C ASP A 477 28.58 7.80 1.62
N GLU A 478 28.64 8.11 0.33
CA GLU A 478 29.88 8.38 -0.41
C GLU A 478 30.60 9.65 0.08
N GLU A 479 29.86 10.72 0.39
CA GLU A 479 30.40 11.97 0.92
C GLU A 479 30.96 11.82 2.34
N TYR A 480 30.33 11.01 3.21
CA TYR A 480 30.87 10.67 4.54
C TYR A 480 32.05 9.68 4.47
N GLY A 481 32.15 8.88 3.41
CA GLY A 481 33.28 8.00 3.11
C GLY A 481 33.45 6.89 4.14
N ALA A 482 34.44 7.01 5.02
CA ALA A 482 34.77 5.98 6.02
C ALA A 482 33.94 6.11 7.32
N ASP A 483 33.23 7.23 7.49
CA ASP A 483 32.36 7.44 8.65
C ASP A 483 31.03 6.68 8.50
N TRP A 484 30.30 6.52 9.60
CA TRP A 484 29.05 5.76 9.59
C TRP A 484 27.90 6.57 8.96
N TRP A 485 27.09 5.89 8.16
CA TRP A 485 25.82 6.40 7.65
C TRP A 485 24.78 5.28 7.52
N PHE A 486 23.53 5.68 7.35
CA PHE A 486 22.41 4.78 7.10
C PHE A 486 22.46 4.21 5.68
N LYS A 487 22.08 2.94 5.50
CA LYS A 487 22.02 2.29 4.19
C LYS A 487 20.59 1.98 3.80
N VAL A 488 20.29 1.93 2.51
CA VAL A 488 18.99 1.43 2.03
C VAL A 488 19.17 0.04 1.45
N TRP A 489 18.44 -0.93 2.01
CA TRP A 489 18.44 -2.31 1.55
C TRP A 489 17.86 -2.40 0.13
N GLY A 490 18.62 -3.00 -0.79
CA GLY A 490 18.29 -3.09 -2.21
C GLY A 490 19.50 -3.46 -3.06
N PRO A 491 19.33 -3.54 -4.40
CA PRO A 491 20.39 -3.89 -5.35
C PRO A 491 21.61 -2.98 -5.22
N ASP A 492 22.84 -3.52 -5.30
CA ASP A 492 24.08 -2.74 -5.11
C ASP A 492 24.25 -1.62 -6.15
N LYS A 493 23.67 -1.76 -7.34
CA LYS A 493 23.73 -0.77 -8.42
C LYS A 493 22.34 -0.22 -8.69
N LEU A 494 22.27 1.10 -8.85
CA LEU A 494 21.10 1.82 -9.33
C LEU A 494 21.48 2.52 -10.62
N VAL A 495 20.49 2.78 -11.48
CA VAL A 495 20.68 3.65 -12.64
C VAL A 495 20.82 5.10 -12.17
N ASP A 496 21.61 5.90 -12.88
CA ASP A 496 21.92 7.28 -12.47
C ASP A 496 20.69 8.19 -12.51
N GLU A 497 19.82 8.03 -13.51
CA GLU A 497 18.58 8.79 -13.69
C GLU A 497 17.39 7.89 -14.08
N GLY A 498 16.17 8.38 -13.84
CA GLY A 498 14.92 7.68 -14.20
C GLY A 498 14.62 6.45 -13.34
N ILE A 499 13.78 5.55 -13.84
CA ILE A 499 13.29 4.38 -13.08
C ILE A 499 14.08 3.07 -13.29
N GLY A 500 14.94 3.04 -14.30
CA GLY A 500 15.72 1.85 -14.66
C GLY A 500 14.88 0.68 -15.18
N GLU A 501 15.42 -0.54 -15.08
CA GLU A 501 14.76 -1.75 -15.55
C GLU A 501 14.39 -2.70 -14.39
N ALA A 502 13.24 -3.37 -14.51
CA ALA A 502 12.78 -4.33 -13.51
C ALA A 502 13.78 -5.49 -13.25
N LYS A 503 14.57 -5.88 -14.26
CA LYS A 503 15.56 -6.96 -14.16
C LYS A 503 16.64 -6.71 -13.09
N ASP A 504 16.92 -5.45 -12.78
CA ASP A 504 17.91 -5.05 -11.79
C ASP A 504 17.40 -5.23 -10.35
N TRP A 505 16.08 -5.38 -10.21
CA TRP A 505 15.37 -5.59 -8.94
C TRP A 505 15.01 -7.05 -8.68
N ILE A 506 15.29 -7.94 -9.63
CA ILE A 506 15.12 -9.39 -9.47
C ILE A 506 16.14 -9.91 -8.46
N ILE A 507 15.64 -10.65 -7.46
CA ILE A 507 16.46 -11.32 -6.45
C ILE A 507 17.12 -12.54 -7.12
N LYS A 508 18.45 -12.58 -7.12
CA LYS A 508 19.24 -13.63 -7.78
C LYS A 508 19.81 -14.58 -6.74
N GLY A 509 19.88 -15.88 -7.07
CA GLY A 509 20.59 -16.85 -6.23
C GLY A 509 22.10 -16.65 -6.26
N GLU A 510 22.78 -17.07 -5.19
CA GLU A 510 24.25 -17.08 -5.15
C GLU A 510 24.81 -18.03 -6.22
N SER A 511 25.65 -17.53 -7.14
CA SER A 511 26.40 -18.39 -8.06
C SER A 511 27.29 -19.36 -7.28
N ARG A 512 27.39 -20.63 -7.71
CA ARG A 512 28.35 -21.61 -7.16
C ARG A 512 29.81 -21.12 -7.20
N SER A 513 30.14 -20.19 -8.10
CA SER A 513 31.48 -19.55 -8.18
C SER A 513 31.67 -18.37 -7.21
N ALA A 514 30.64 -17.92 -6.50
CA ALA A 514 30.68 -16.75 -5.61
C ALA A 514 31.41 -16.99 -4.27
N LYS A 515 31.87 -18.22 -3.99
CA LYS A 515 32.67 -18.55 -2.79
C LYS A 515 34.00 -17.77 -2.69
N THR A 516 34.40 -17.04 -3.73
CA THR A 516 35.67 -16.27 -3.78
C THR A 516 35.50 -14.75 -3.87
N ALA A 517 34.26 -14.22 -3.92
CA ALA A 517 34.07 -12.77 -3.85
C ALA A 517 34.29 -12.28 -2.42
N LYS A 518 35.47 -11.72 -2.14
CA LYS A 518 35.93 -11.23 -0.83
C LYS A 518 35.02 -10.19 -0.13
N ASN A 519 33.86 -9.83 -0.69
CA ASN A 519 32.90 -8.86 -0.14
C ASN A 519 31.41 -9.17 -0.48
N GLY A 520 31.03 -10.41 -0.82
CA GLY A 520 29.59 -10.75 -0.96
C GLY A 520 28.82 -9.98 -2.06
N ALA A 521 29.53 -9.48 -3.08
CA ALA A 521 29.05 -8.54 -4.12
C ALA A 521 27.92 -9.05 -5.06
N ASN A 522 27.22 -10.13 -4.69
CA ASN A 522 26.03 -10.64 -5.40
C ASN A 522 24.90 -11.06 -4.44
N ASN A 523 24.97 -10.75 -3.13
CA ASN A 523 23.97 -11.20 -2.14
C ASN A 523 23.59 -10.07 -1.16
N TRP A 524 23.13 -8.94 -1.68
CA TRP A 524 22.63 -7.81 -0.87
C TRP A 524 21.38 -8.18 -0.05
N HIS A 525 20.63 -9.20 -0.47
CA HIS A 525 19.34 -9.58 0.14
C HIS A 525 19.49 -10.51 1.36
N GLY A 526 20.52 -11.37 1.40
CA GLY A 526 20.82 -12.23 2.55
C GLY A 526 19.88 -13.44 2.73
N PHE A 527 19.22 -13.89 1.67
CA PHE A 527 18.28 -15.04 1.70
C PHE A 527 18.92 -16.38 1.27
N GLY A 528 20.20 -16.36 0.89
CA GLY A 528 20.92 -17.56 0.43
C GLY A 528 20.54 -17.97 -0.99
N GLN A 529 20.44 -19.29 -1.22
CA GLN A 529 20.14 -19.86 -2.54
C GLN A 529 18.67 -19.63 -2.93
N MET A 530 18.47 -18.80 -3.95
CA MET A 530 17.15 -18.42 -4.47
C MET A 530 17.00 -18.86 -5.93
N ALA A 531 15.78 -19.25 -6.31
CA ALA A 531 15.47 -19.54 -7.72
C ALA A 531 15.50 -18.24 -8.55
N THR A 532 16.30 -18.24 -9.61
CA THR A 532 16.46 -17.08 -10.50
C THR A 532 15.12 -16.70 -11.14
N GLY A 533 14.73 -15.43 -11.06
CA GLY A 533 13.50 -14.92 -11.70
C GLY A 533 12.20 -15.29 -10.97
N PHE A 534 12.29 -15.85 -9.77
CA PHE A 534 11.12 -16.19 -8.96
C PHE A 534 10.67 -15.04 -8.06
N ASN A 535 11.59 -14.16 -7.63
CA ASN A 535 11.30 -13.05 -6.74
C ASN A 535 11.90 -11.72 -7.20
N MET A 536 11.22 -10.63 -6.85
CA MET A 536 11.65 -9.25 -7.10
C MET A 536 11.51 -8.42 -5.83
N LEU A 537 12.37 -7.43 -5.62
CA LEU A 537 12.14 -6.40 -4.61
C LEU A 537 11.38 -5.22 -5.23
N ASP A 538 10.31 -4.80 -4.57
CA ASP A 538 9.53 -3.63 -4.91
C ASP A 538 10.31 -2.32 -4.58
N PRO A 539 10.63 -1.45 -5.56
CA PRO A 539 11.45 -0.26 -5.33
C PRO A 539 10.86 0.71 -4.32
N ILE A 540 9.53 0.81 -4.30
CA ILE A 540 8.79 1.74 -3.43
C ILE A 540 8.78 1.31 -1.95
N LYS A 541 9.29 0.10 -1.67
CA LYS A 541 9.41 -0.47 -0.33
C LYS A 541 10.85 -0.27 0.15
N SER A 542 11.11 0.84 0.82
CA SER A 542 12.46 1.24 1.21
C SER A 542 12.74 0.88 2.66
N THR A 543 13.58 -0.13 2.85
CA THR A 543 14.07 -0.52 4.18
C THR A 543 15.41 0.15 4.46
N ILE A 544 15.45 1.07 5.42
CA ILE A 544 16.69 1.70 5.91
C ILE A 544 17.32 0.77 6.94
N VAL A 545 18.62 0.53 6.82
CA VAL A 545 19.43 -0.29 7.73
C VAL A 545 20.36 0.63 8.51
N THR A 546 20.36 0.45 9.84
CA THR A 546 21.20 1.19 10.77
C THR A 546 22.48 0.40 11.10
N PRO A 547 23.59 1.06 11.45
CA PRO A 547 24.82 0.37 11.83
C PRO A 547 24.63 -0.52 13.07
N GLY A 548 25.29 -1.67 13.12
CA GLY A 548 25.37 -2.50 14.34
C GLY A 548 25.21 -4.00 14.12
N LEU A 549 24.61 -4.42 13.01
CA LEU A 549 24.41 -5.81 12.64
C LEU A 549 24.77 -5.99 11.16
N ASP A 550 25.44 -7.09 10.82
CA ASP A 550 25.69 -7.47 9.43
C ASP A 550 24.70 -8.54 8.92
N LEU A 551 24.72 -8.80 7.61
CA LEU A 551 23.85 -9.81 6.98
C LEU A 551 24.12 -11.25 7.47
N ASN A 552 25.28 -11.52 8.06
CA ASN A 552 25.64 -12.82 8.65
C ASN A 552 25.17 -12.95 10.10
N GLY A 553 24.49 -11.94 10.65
CA GLY A 553 24.02 -11.92 12.02
C GLY A 553 25.13 -11.68 13.04
N LYS A 554 26.25 -11.09 12.64
CA LYS A 554 27.32 -10.70 13.55
C LYS A 554 27.10 -9.26 14.01
N PHE A 555 27.03 -9.08 15.32
CA PHE A 555 27.00 -7.77 15.93
C PHE A 555 28.37 -7.08 15.79
N ALA A 556 28.34 -5.80 15.40
CA ALA A 556 29.51 -4.93 15.47
C ALA A 556 29.86 -4.60 16.93
N LYS A 557 30.98 -3.90 17.15
CA LYS A 557 31.37 -3.43 18.49
C LYS A 557 30.44 -2.32 19.00
N THR A 558 29.91 -1.53 18.09
CA THR A 558 28.99 -0.42 18.32
C THR A 558 27.84 -0.53 17.33
N GLY A 559 26.67 -0.02 17.72
CA GLY A 559 25.51 -0.03 16.86
C GLY A 559 24.46 0.97 17.30
N ILE A 560 23.54 1.25 16.39
CA ILE A 560 22.46 2.22 16.51
C ILE A 560 21.15 1.45 16.33
N PRO A 561 20.51 1.00 17.42
CA PRO A 561 19.19 0.38 17.35
C PRO A 561 18.17 1.26 16.62
N ALA A 562 17.44 0.67 15.66
CA ALA A 562 16.45 1.41 14.85
C ALA A 562 15.29 1.98 15.68
N SER A 563 14.98 1.36 16.83
CA SER A 563 13.98 1.86 17.78
C SER A 563 14.31 3.24 18.36
N ILE A 564 15.60 3.60 18.46
CA ILE A 564 16.02 4.93 18.92
C ILE A 564 15.86 5.95 17.80
N VAL A 565 16.32 5.60 16.59
CA VAL A 565 16.20 6.45 15.40
C VAL A 565 14.73 6.80 15.14
N THR A 566 13.84 5.82 15.23
CA THR A 566 12.43 6.02 14.90
C THR A 566 11.66 6.82 15.95
N LYS A 567 12.10 6.78 17.22
CA LYS A 567 11.60 7.72 18.26
C LYS A 567 12.07 9.15 18.01
N PHE A 568 13.34 9.31 17.63
CA PHE A 568 13.87 10.62 17.22
C PHE A 568 13.09 11.19 16.04
N LEU A 569 12.87 10.38 14.99
CA LEU A 569 12.07 10.78 13.84
C LEU A 569 10.64 11.18 14.25
N ALA A 570 10.00 10.44 15.16
CA ALA A 570 8.64 10.74 15.61
C ALA A 570 8.52 12.12 16.29
N GLU A 571 9.45 12.49 17.18
CA GLU A 571 9.47 13.83 17.79
C GLU A 571 9.83 14.95 16.78
N HIS A 572 10.43 14.60 15.65
CA HIS A 572 10.71 15.51 14.53
C HIS A 572 9.64 15.45 13.43
N GLY A 573 8.45 14.92 13.74
CA GLY A 573 7.29 14.92 12.83
C GLY A 573 7.34 13.88 11.71
N VAL A 574 8.22 12.88 11.81
CA VAL A 574 8.37 11.80 10.83
C VAL A 574 7.98 10.46 11.44
N ILE A 575 6.83 9.93 11.02
CA ILE A 575 6.33 8.62 11.46
C ILE A 575 6.77 7.55 10.46
N VAL A 576 7.36 6.48 10.98
CA VAL A 576 7.75 5.31 10.19
C VAL A 576 6.72 4.20 10.31
N GLU A 577 6.66 3.36 9.28
CA GLU A 577 5.63 2.33 9.14
C GLU A 577 5.95 1.08 9.98
N LYS A 578 7.21 0.61 9.92
CA LYS A 578 7.66 -0.55 10.70
C LYS A 578 9.09 -0.34 11.20
N THR A 579 9.33 -0.76 12.43
CA THR A 579 10.66 -0.74 13.06
C THR A 579 11.09 -2.15 13.44
N GLY A 580 12.23 -2.57 12.90
CA GLY A 580 12.97 -3.77 13.29
C GLY A 580 14.06 -3.46 14.32
N LEU A 581 15.03 -4.38 14.47
CA LEU A 581 16.15 -4.21 15.41
C LEU A 581 17.17 -3.18 14.91
N TYR A 582 17.64 -3.36 13.67
CA TYR A 582 18.61 -2.49 12.99
C TYR A 582 18.09 -2.06 11.61
N SER A 583 16.79 -2.06 11.44
CA SER A 583 16.16 -1.58 10.23
C SER A 583 14.84 -0.92 10.55
N PHE A 584 14.43 0.03 9.71
CA PHE A 584 13.07 0.56 9.71
C PHE A 584 12.63 0.80 8.28
N PHE A 585 11.33 0.78 8.09
CA PHE A 585 10.71 0.70 6.78
C PHE A 585 9.92 1.98 6.50
N ILE A 586 10.13 2.53 5.30
CA ILE A 586 9.32 3.60 4.74
C ILE A 586 8.68 3.15 3.43
N LEU A 587 7.48 3.65 3.21
CA LEU A 587 6.64 3.31 2.07
C LEU A 587 6.53 4.52 1.16
N PHE A 588 6.90 4.38 -0.12
CA PHE A 588 6.62 5.39 -1.15
C PHE A 588 5.26 5.07 -1.78
N THR A 589 4.20 5.77 -1.33
CA THR A 589 2.84 5.67 -1.90
C THR A 589 2.66 6.68 -3.03
N ILE A 590 1.62 6.52 -3.86
CA ILE A 590 1.22 7.50 -4.88
C ILE A 590 0.90 8.91 -4.32
N GLY A 591 0.73 9.06 -2.99
CA GLY A 591 0.52 10.34 -2.32
C GLY A 591 1.79 11.00 -1.75
N ILE A 592 2.97 10.40 -1.92
CA ILE A 592 4.24 10.99 -1.43
C ILE A 592 4.78 12.00 -2.43
N THR A 593 5.41 13.05 -1.90
CA THR A 593 6.00 14.14 -2.68
C THR A 593 7.48 14.31 -2.36
N LYS A 594 8.22 14.95 -3.28
CA LYS A 594 9.65 15.31 -3.09
C LYS A 594 9.93 16.00 -1.76
N GLY A 595 9.01 16.85 -1.30
CA GLY A 595 9.17 17.57 -0.03
C GLY A 595 9.27 16.65 1.18
N ARG A 596 8.56 15.52 1.18
CA ARG A 596 8.48 14.63 2.36
C ARG A 596 9.78 13.87 2.62
N TRP A 597 10.37 13.25 1.59
CA TRP A 597 11.59 12.45 1.80
C TRP A 597 12.83 13.31 2.01
N ASN A 598 12.88 14.54 1.45
CA ASN A 598 13.94 15.49 1.77
C ASN A 598 13.96 15.85 3.26
N THR A 599 12.79 16.08 3.87
CA THR A 599 12.68 16.30 5.32
C THR A 599 13.19 15.11 6.13
N LEU A 600 12.84 13.88 5.74
CA LEU A 600 13.40 12.67 6.37
C LEU A 600 14.93 12.63 6.27
N LEU A 601 15.48 12.93 5.09
CA LEU A 601 16.93 12.93 4.87
C LEU A 601 17.65 13.94 5.76
N THR A 602 17.09 15.14 5.92
CA THR A 602 17.59 16.15 6.86
C THR A 602 17.51 15.67 8.31
N ALA A 603 16.40 15.04 8.72
CA ALA A 603 16.25 14.51 10.06
C ALA A 603 17.25 13.38 10.36
N LEU A 604 17.59 12.53 9.38
CA LEU A 604 18.63 11.51 9.54
C LEU A 604 20.03 12.11 9.72
N GLN A 605 20.33 13.21 9.01
CA GLN A 605 21.59 13.94 9.21
C GLN A 605 21.65 14.58 10.60
N GLN A 606 20.55 15.19 11.06
CA GLN A 606 20.46 15.73 12.43
C GLN A 606 20.65 14.64 13.49
N PHE A 607 20.03 13.47 13.31
CA PHE A 607 20.26 12.33 14.19
C PHE A 607 21.73 11.94 14.25
N LYS A 608 22.42 11.87 13.10
CA LYS A 608 23.84 11.56 13.04
C LYS A 608 24.67 12.60 13.80
N ASP A 609 24.43 13.87 13.53
CA ASP A 609 25.11 15.00 14.19
C ASP A 609 24.95 14.95 15.73
N ASP A 610 23.73 14.69 16.19
CA ASP A 610 23.42 14.60 17.62
C ASP A 610 24.02 13.35 18.27
N TYR A 611 24.07 12.25 17.52
CA TYR A 611 24.71 11.01 17.95
C TYR A 611 26.23 11.21 18.10
N ASP A 612 26.88 11.82 17.10
CA ASP A 612 28.33 12.04 17.10
C ASP A 612 28.76 13.04 18.18
N LYS A 613 27.93 14.05 18.46
CA LYS A 613 28.12 15.00 19.58
C LYS A 613 27.72 14.42 20.94
N ASN A 614 27.14 13.20 20.97
CA ASN A 614 26.51 12.57 22.13
C ASN A 614 25.59 13.55 22.89
N GLN A 615 24.71 14.25 22.16
CA GLN A 615 23.81 15.24 22.74
C GLN A 615 22.94 14.60 23.85
N PRO A 616 22.65 15.34 24.92
CA PRO A 616 21.85 14.82 26.02
C PRO A 616 20.40 14.59 25.59
N MET A 617 19.83 13.46 26.01
CA MET A 617 18.49 13.01 25.60
C MET A 617 17.38 14.02 25.89
N TRP A 618 17.45 14.77 27.01
CA TRP A 618 16.44 15.79 27.34
C TRP A 618 16.32 16.91 26.31
N ARG A 619 17.39 17.16 25.54
CA ARG A 619 17.43 18.19 24.50
C ARG A 619 16.86 17.69 23.18
N ILE A 620 17.14 16.44 22.81
CA ILE A 620 16.81 15.87 21.49
C ILE A 620 15.48 15.08 21.49
N LEU A 621 15.09 14.56 22.64
CA LEU A 621 13.93 13.70 22.87
C LEU A 621 13.20 14.11 24.17
N PRO A 622 12.76 15.39 24.28
CA PRO A 622 12.13 15.91 25.50
C PRO A 622 10.85 15.18 25.88
N GLU A 623 9.99 14.82 24.92
CA GLU A 623 8.71 14.16 25.23
C GLU A 623 8.94 12.73 25.74
N PHE A 624 9.89 12.01 25.14
CA PHE A 624 10.33 10.70 25.62
C PHE A 624 10.92 10.79 27.03
N CYS A 625 11.75 11.80 27.32
CA CYS A 625 12.35 11.97 28.65
C CYS A 625 11.30 12.34 29.72
N GLN A 626 10.26 13.10 29.38
CA GLN A 626 9.15 13.38 30.30
C GLN A 626 8.42 12.09 30.72
N LYS A 627 8.20 11.17 29.78
CA LYS A 627 7.58 9.86 30.05
C LYS A 627 8.53 8.92 30.78
N PHE A 628 9.82 8.98 30.47
CA PHE A 628 10.84 8.09 31.02
C PHE A 628 12.05 8.88 31.57
N PRO A 629 11.92 9.51 32.76
CA PRO A 629 12.95 10.40 33.32
C PRO A 629 14.33 9.76 33.52
N LYS A 630 14.40 8.43 33.60
CA LYS A 630 15.68 7.73 33.74
C LYS A 630 16.65 7.97 32.58
N TYR A 631 16.14 8.37 31.41
CA TYR A 631 16.96 8.63 30.22
C TYR A 631 17.46 10.07 30.12
N GLU A 632 16.94 10.99 30.93
CA GLU A 632 17.15 12.43 30.82
C GLU A 632 18.64 12.81 30.78
N ARG A 633 19.46 12.19 31.65
CA ARG A 633 20.90 12.49 31.79
C ARG A 633 21.82 11.68 30.87
N MET A 634 21.29 10.77 30.06
CA MET A 634 22.10 10.00 29.11
C MET A 634 22.31 10.79 27.82
N GLY A 635 23.47 10.60 27.17
CA GLY A 635 23.67 11.05 25.81
C GLY A 635 23.07 10.06 24.80
N LEU A 636 22.79 10.52 23.57
CA LEU A 636 22.21 9.70 22.51
C LEU A 636 23.08 8.47 22.19
N ALA A 637 24.39 8.65 22.04
CA ALA A 637 25.31 7.55 21.76
C ALA A 637 25.46 6.60 22.96
N ASP A 638 25.34 7.11 24.19
CA ASP A 638 25.33 6.26 25.40
C ASP A 638 24.12 5.33 25.41
N LEU A 639 22.94 5.85 25.07
CA LEU A 639 21.71 5.06 24.99
C LEU A 639 21.79 4.00 23.88
N CYS A 640 22.27 4.38 22.70
CA CYS A 640 22.50 3.44 21.60
C CYS A 640 23.44 2.31 22.01
N ARG A 641 24.58 2.62 22.64
CA ARG A 641 25.53 1.61 23.15
C ARG A 641 24.92 0.70 24.20
N HIS A 642 24.10 1.25 25.11
CA HIS A 642 23.42 0.49 26.15
C HIS A 642 22.46 -0.56 25.55
N ILE A 643 21.56 -0.14 24.65
CA ILE A 643 20.60 -1.06 24.02
C ILE A 643 21.31 -2.03 23.08
N HIS A 644 22.30 -1.58 22.32
CA HIS A 644 23.12 -2.45 21.45
C HIS A 644 23.83 -3.56 22.24
N ALA A 645 24.42 -3.24 23.40
CA ALA A 645 25.08 -4.22 24.26
C ALA A 645 24.10 -5.27 24.78
N LEU A 646 22.86 -4.89 25.10
CA LEU A 646 21.81 -5.84 25.47
C LEU A 646 21.43 -6.75 24.29
N TYR A 647 21.18 -6.17 23.10
CA TYR A 647 20.90 -6.97 21.90
C TYR A 647 22.00 -7.99 21.58
N ALA A 648 23.27 -7.58 21.70
CA ALA A 648 24.42 -8.47 21.49
C ALA A 648 24.56 -9.54 22.59
N LYS A 649 24.35 -9.17 23.87
CA LYS A 649 24.43 -10.08 25.01
C LYS A 649 23.47 -11.27 24.88
N TYR A 650 22.26 -11.02 24.36
CA TYR A 650 21.22 -12.03 24.22
C TYR A 650 21.13 -12.64 22.81
N ASP A 651 22.03 -12.24 21.90
CA ASP A 651 22.05 -12.65 20.49
C ASP A 651 20.65 -12.62 19.84
N ILE A 652 19.94 -11.50 20.05
CA ILE A 652 18.52 -11.38 19.72
C ILE A 652 18.22 -11.60 18.23
N ALA A 653 19.18 -11.30 17.34
CA ALA A 653 19.05 -11.51 15.90
C ALA A 653 18.91 -13.01 15.56
N ARG A 654 19.69 -13.88 16.23
CA ARG A 654 19.58 -15.33 16.06
C ARG A 654 18.39 -15.89 16.82
N LEU A 655 18.18 -15.45 18.05
CA LEU A 655 17.04 -15.91 18.86
C LEU A 655 15.70 -15.66 18.14
N THR A 656 15.52 -14.47 17.57
CA THR A 656 14.31 -14.16 16.78
C THR A 656 14.20 -14.99 15.52
N THR A 657 15.29 -15.45 14.90
CA THR A 657 15.22 -16.36 13.75
C THR A 657 14.89 -17.79 14.19
N ASP A 658 15.54 -18.25 15.26
CA ASP A 658 15.43 -19.60 15.79
C ASP A 658 14.02 -19.93 16.31
N VAL A 659 13.29 -18.96 16.85
CA VAL A 659 11.91 -19.18 17.30
C VAL A 659 10.95 -19.45 16.14
N TYR A 660 11.09 -18.75 15.01
CA TYR A 660 10.25 -18.98 13.82
C TYR A 660 10.68 -20.23 13.03
N GLN A 661 11.94 -20.66 13.16
CA GLN A 661 12.45 -21.90 12.58
C GLN A 661 12.25 -23.11 13.49
N SER A 662 11.82 -22.91 14.74
CA SER A 662 11.57 -23.99 15.69
C SER A 662 10.48 -24.93 15.20
N ASP A 663 10.46 -26.15 15.75
CA ASP A 663 9.40 -27.09 15.47
C ASP A 663 8.12 -26.64 16.20
N LEU A 664 7.11 -26.28 15.40
CA LEU A 664 5.82 -25.80 15.88
C LEU A 664 4.84 -26.96 15.75
N LYS A 665 4.50 -27.55 16.89
CA LYS A 665 3.65 -28.74 16.96
C LYS A 665 2.19 -28.33 17.13
N PRO A 666 1.29 -28.60 16.16
CA PRO A 666 -0.14 -28.50 16.39
C PRO A 666 -0.61 -29.70 17.23
N ALA A 667 -1.23 -29.43 18.38
CA ALA A 667 -1.82 -30.46 19.24
C ALA A 667 -3.32 -30.65 19.00
N MET A 668 -4.01 -29.60 18.52
CA MET A 668 -5.42 -29.64 18.15
C MET A 668 -5.71 -28.62 17.05
N LYS A 669 -6.90 -28.68 16.44
CA LYS A 669 -7.29 -27.72 15.41
C LYS A 669 -7.42 -26.30 16.01
N PRO A 670 -7.10 -25.24 15.24
CA PRO A 670 -7.25 -23.88 15.73
C PRO A 670 -8.67 -23.51 16.17
N SER A 671 -9.70 -24.02 15.48
CA SER A 671 -11.10 -23.85 15.85
C SER A 671 -11.40 -24.45 17.23
N ASP A 672 -10.90 -25.66 17.49
CA ASP A 672 -11.17 -26.41 18.73
C ASP A 672 -10.48 -25.72 19.90
N ALA A 673 -9.22 -25.31 19.72
CA ALA A 673 -8.48 -24.53 20.71
C ALA A 673 -9.18 -23.21 21.04
N TYR A 674 -9.64 -22.49 20.02
CA TYR A 674 -10.35 -21.22 20.21
C TYR A 674 -11.71 -21.42 20.91
N ALA A 675 -12.42 -22.52 20.62
CA ALA A 675 -13.70 -22.84 21.25
C ALA A 675 -13.60 -22.99 22.78
N HIS A 676 -12.44 -23.37 23.33
CA HIS A 676 -12.24 -23.41 24.79
C HIS A 676 -12.51 -22.06 25.47
N ILE A 677 -12.33 -20.93 24.77
CA ILE A 677 -12.68 -19.59 25.28
C ILE A 677 -14.19 -19.50 25.50
N ALA A 678 -14.99 -19.87 24.50
CA ALA A 678 -16.45 -19.85 24.60
C ALA A 678 -16.96 -20.84 25.65
N HIS A 679 -16.32 -22.01 25.77
CA HIS A 679 -16.63 -23.02 26.78
C HIS A 679 -16.10 -22.68 28.18
N ARG A 680 -15.33 -21.59 28.34
CA ARG A 680 -14.71 -21.18 29.60
C ARG A 680 -13.83 -22.29 30.22
N THR A 681 -13.19 -23.06 29.36
CA THR A 681 -12.28 -24.16 29.69
C THR A 681 -10.82 -23.76 29.43
N THR A 682 -10.49 -22.51 29.75
CA THR A 682 -9.14 -21.95 29.62
C THR A 682 -8.48 -21.81 30.98
N GLU A 683 -7.15 -21.77 30.98
CA GLU A 683 -6.32 -21.49 32.15
C GLU A 683 -5.31 -20.42 31.79
N ARG A 684 -5.15 -19.44 32.66
CA ARG A 684 -4.13 -18.41 32.52
C ARG A 684 -2.82 -18.89 33.12
N VAL A 685 -1.77 -18.98 32.29
CA VAL A 685 -0.50 -19.60 32.66
C VAL A 685 0.62 -18.59 32.57
N GLU A 686 1.43 -18.48 33.63
CA GLU A 686 2.59 -17.57 33.67
C GLU A 686 3.69 -18.05 32.70
N ILE A 687 4.45 -17.11 32.10
CA ILE A 687 5.52 -17.40 31.12
C ILE A 687 6.42 -18.58 31.55
N ASP A 688 6.79 -18.64 32.83
CA ASP A 688 7.72 -19.66 33.33
C ASP A 688 7.16 -21.09 33.31
N HIS A 689 5.85 -21.26 33.12
CA HIS A 689 5.13 -22.53 33.10
C HIS A 689 4.44 -22.83 31.76
N LEU A 690 4.78 -22.09 30.70
CA LEU A 690 4.14 -22.25 29.39
C LEU A 690 4.63 -23.47 28.60
N GLU A 691 5.82 -23.99 28.86
CA GLU A 691 6.37 -25.10 28.07
C GLU A 691 5.43 -26.32 28.10
N GLY A 692 5.05 -26.82 26.92
CA GLY A 692 4.11 -27.94 26.76
C GLY A 692 2.63 -27.54 26.81
N ARG A 693 2.29 -26.29 27.11
CA ARG A 693 0.89 -25.80 27.10
C ARG A 693 0.41 -25.49 25.68
N ILE A 694 -0.90 -25.62 25.47
CA ILE A 694 -1.57 -25.33 24.18
C ILE A 694 -2.19 -23.94 24.25
N THR A 695 -1.82 -23.03 23.36
CA THR A 695 -2.39 -21.67 23.33
C THR A 695 -3.83 -21.68 22.81
N VAL A 696 -4.69 -20.82 23.36
CA VAL A 696 -6.05 -20.55 22.80
C VAL A 696 -6.10 -19.27 21.97
N GLY A 697 -5.05 -18.47 22.01
CA GLY A 697 -4.92 -17.22 21.28
C GLY A 697 -3.73 -17.21 20.32
N LEU A 698 -3.68 -16.16 19.49
CA LEU A 698 -2.50 -15.84 18.69
C LEU A 698 -1.41 -15.25 19.59
N VAL A 699 -0.17 -15.72 19.46
CA VAL A 699 1.00 -15.10 20.10
C VAL A 699 1.82 -14.41 19.01
N THR A 700 1.86 -13.08 19.02
CA THR A 700 2.44 -12.28 17.92
C THR A 700 3.45 -11.26 18.46
N PRO A 701 4.76 -11.57 18.42
CA PRO A 701 5.80 -10.62 18.81
C PRO A 701 6.02 -9.51 17.78
N TYR A 702 6.23 -8.29 18.26
CA TYR A 702 6.59 -7.11 17.48
C TYR A 702 7.98 -6.58 17.88
N PRO A 703 8.93 -6.48 16.92
CA PRO A 703 8.87 -6.92 15.52
C PRO A 703 9.02 -8.46 15.35
N PRO A 704 8.59 -9.04 14.21
CA PRO A 704 8.07 -8.40 13.00
C PRO A 704 6.54 -8.24 12.94
N GLY A 705 5.79 -8.67 13.97
CA GLY A 705 4.33 -8.60 13.97
C GLY A 705 3.63 -9.75 13.27
N ILE A 706 4.33 -10.89 13.13
CA ILE A 706 3.82 -12.12 12.53
C ILE A 706 3.48 -13.10 13.64
N PRO A 707 2.32 -13.79 13.57
CA PRO A 707 1.95 -14.77 14.58
C PRO A 707 3.00 -15.90 14.68
N LEU A 708 3.65 -15.97 15.85
CA LEU A 708 4.60 -17.02 16.20
C LEU A 708 3.84 -18.32 16.48
N LEU A 709 2.80 -18.23 17.31
CA LEU A 709 1.88 -19.33 17.61
C LEU A 709 0.45 -18.99 17.20
N ILE A 710 -0.26 -20.02 16.75
CA ILE A 710 -1.71 -19.98 16.51
C ILE A 710 -2.46 -20.85 17.53
N PRO A 711 -3.77 -20.62 17.77
CA PRO A 711 -4.56 -21.49 18.62
C PRO A 711 -4.35 -22.96 18.28
N GLY A 712 -4.14 -23.79 19.30
CA GLY A 712 -3.92 -25.23 19.14
C GLY A 712 -2.47 -25.66 18.99
N GLU A 713 -1.53 -24.72 18.80
CA GLU A 713 -0.09 -25.02 18.84
C GLU A 713 0.46 -25.00 20.27
N VAL A 714 1.56 -25.75 20.44
CA VAL A 714 2.21 -25.95 21.74
C VAL A 714 3.39 -25.01 21.92
N PHE A 715 3.49 -24.38 23.09
CA PHE A 715 4.68 -23.62 23.49
C PHE A 715 5.87 -24.57 23.69
N ASN A 716 6.92 -24.38 22.89
CA ASN A 716 8.19 -25.09 23.05
C ASN A 716 9.20 -24.26 23.87
N LYS A 717 10.30 -24.91 24.27
CA LYS A 717 11.38 -24.27 25.05
C LYS A 717 11.91 -22.98 24.43
N LYS A 718 12.18 -22.96 23.12
CA LYS A 718 12.75 -21.78 22.43
C LYS A 718 11.82 -20.57 22.51
N ILE A 719 10.52 -20.80 22.34
CA ILE A 719 9.50 -19.75 22.44
C ILE A 719 9.47 -19.21 23.87
N VAL A 720 9.42 -20.09 24.87
CA VAL A 720 9.41 -19.69 26.28
C VAL A 720 10.66 -18.90 26.66
N ASP A 721 11.85 -19.33 26.21
CA ASP A 721 13.11 -18.64 26.46
C ASP A 721 13.11 -17.23 25.81
N TYR A 722 12.53 -17.07 24.62
CA TYR A 722 12.32 -15.76 23.99
C TYR A 722 11.36 -14.86 24.78
N LEU A 723 10.22 -15.40 25.25
CA LEU A 723 9.26 -14.64 26.06
C LEU A 723 9.88 -14.18 27.40
N LYS A 724 10.71 -15.02 28.03
CA LYS A 724 11.47 -14.65 29.24
C LYS A 724 12.46 -13.54 28.97
N PHE A 725 13.16 -13.60 27.83
CA PHE A 725 14.03 -12.53 27.38
C PHE A 725 13.26 -11.22 27.19
N SER A 726 12.14 -11.23 26.47
CA SER A 726 11.34 -10.01 26.23
C SER A 726 10.84 -9.39 27.54
N ARG A 727 10.39 -10.21 28.51
CA ARG A 727 10.02 -9.75 29.86
C ARG A 727 11.18 -9.03 30.56
N GLU A 728 12.38 -9.61 30.53
CA GLU A 728 13.56 -9.03 31.17
C GLU A 728 14.02 -7.75 30.47
N PHE A 729 14.00 -7.75 29.14
CA PHE A 729 14.36 -6.59 28.32
C PHE A 729 13.40 -5.41 28.57
N ASN A 730 12.09 -5.65 28.59
CA ASN A 730 11.09 -4.62 28.86
C ASN A 730 11.28 -4.00 30.25
N ALA A 731 11.62 -4.80 31.26
CA ALA A 731 11.91 -4.30 32.60
C ALA A 731 13.16 -3.41 32.65
N GLN A 732 14.21 -3.76 31.90
CA GLN A 732 15.46 -2.98 31.86
C GLN A 732 15.38 -1.75 30.96
N CYS A 733 14.54 -1.76 29.93
CA CYS A 733 14.46 -0.73 28.89
C CYS A 733 13.03 -0.18 28.69
N PRO A 734 12.41 0.45 29.71
CA PRO A 734 11.11 1.11 29.55
C PRO A 734 11.16 2.15 28.42
N GLY A 735 10.09 2.22 27.65
CA GLY A 735 9.99 3.00 26.42
C GLY A 735 10.54 2.27 25.19
N PHE A 736 11.26 1.16 25.31
CA PHE A 736 11.78 0.36 24.20
C PHE A 736 11.22 -1.07 24.20
N GLU A 737 10.05 -1.28 24.77
CA GLU A 737 9.46 -2.59 24.99
C GLU A 737 9.27 -3.38 23.70
N THR A 738 9.51 -4.69 23.78
CA THR A 738 8.99 -5.66 22.81
C THR A 738 7.52 -5.89 23.13
N ASP A 739 6.64 -5.48 22.24
CA ASP A 739 5.20 -5.74 22.35
C ASP A 739 4.90 -7.16 21.83
N ILE A 740 4.17 -7.95 22.61
CA ILE A 740 3.79 -9.31 22.25
C ILE A 740 2.30 -9.47 22.45
N HIS A 741 1.55 -9.34 21.36
CA HIS A 741 0.11 -9.57 21.39
C HIS A 741 -0.18 -11.02 21.76
N GLY A 742 -1.19 -11.24 22.59
CA GLY A 742 -1.56 -12.55 23.11
C GLY A 742 -1.01 -12.83 24.51
N LEU A 743 -0.11 -11.98 25.02
CA LEU A 743 0.23 -11.97 26.43
C LEU A 743 -0.72 -11.06 27.21
N VAL A 744 -0.97 -11.43 28.46
CA VAL A 744 -1.72 -10.64 29.44
C VAL A 744 -0.77 -10.19 30.53
N GLU A 745 -0.72 -8.88 30.73
CA GLU A 745 0.02 -8.26 31.83
C GLU A 745 -0.87 -8.19 33.08
N GLN A 746 -0.35 -8.64 34.22
CA GLN A 746 -0.99 -8.43 35.52
C GLN A 746 0.05 -7.93 36.52
N VAL A 747 -0.32 -6.89 37.27
CA VAL A 747 0.50 -6.39 38.37
C VAL A 747 0.14 -7.20 39.62
N ASP A 748 1.13 -7.90 40.18
CA ASP A 748 0.91 -8.66 41.41
C ASP A 748 0.77 -7.73 42.64
N ALA A 749 0.38 -8.31 43.78
CA ALA A 749 0.19 -7.56 45.03
C ALA A 749 1.46 -6.84 45.54
N LYS A 750 2.64 -7.16 44.98
CA LYS A 750 3.93 -6.52 45.30
C LYS A 750 4.30 -5.43 44.27
N GLY A 751 3.40 -5.10 43.35
CA GLY A 751 3.64 -4.10 42.30
C GLY A 751 4.49 -4.62 41.13
N LYS A 752 4.76 -5.92 41.03
CA LYS A 752 5.56 -6.50 39.94
C LYS A 752 4.66 -6.92 38.79
N THR A 753 4.94 -6.41 37.59
CA THR A 753 4.28 -6.87 36.36
C THR A 753 4.71 -8.30 36.03
N ARG A 754 3.71 -9.17 35.87
CA ARG A 754 3.84 -10.55 35.42
C ARG A 754 3.10 -10.74 34.11
N TYR A 755 3.60 -11.67 33.31
CA TYR A 755 3.10 -11.94 31.97
C TYR A 755 2.55 -13.35 31.89
N TYR A 756 1.38 -13.48 31.28
CA TYR A 756 0.65 -14.73 31.16
C TYR A 756 0.21 -14.96 29.71
N ALA A 757 -0.03 -16.21 29.35
CA ALA A 757 -0.80 -16.54 28.14
C ALA A 757 -2.00 -17.41 28.53
N ASP A 758 -3.12 -17.20 27.84
CA ASP A 758 -4.31 -18.03 28.03
C ASP A 758 -4.13 -19.34 27.23
N CYS A 759 -4.25 -20.47 27.93
CA CYS A 759 -4.00 -21.80 27.42
C CYS A 759 -5.25 -22.69 27.60
N VAL A 760 -5.27 -23.82 26.89
CA VAL A 760 -6.24 -24.89 27.15
C VAL A 760 -6.01 -25.42 28.57
N LYS A 761 -7.10 -25.59 29.33
CA LYS A 761 -7.07 -26.23 30.63
C LYS A 761 -6.80 -27.73 30.43
N LEU A 762 -5.68 -28.20 30.95
CA LEU A 762 -5.25 -29.61 30.85
C LEU A 762 -5.87 -30.47 31.95
#